data_AF-A0A357BMS6-F1
#
_entry.id   AF-A0A357BMS6-F1
#
_cell.length_a   1.000
_cell.length_b   1.000
_cell.length_c   1.000
_cell.angle_alpha   90.00
_cell.angle_beta   90.00
_cell.angle_gamma   90.00
#
_symmetry.space_group_name_H-M   'P 1'
#
loop_
_entity.id
_entity.type
_entity.pdbx_description
1 polymer ?
#
loop_
_entity_poly.entity_id
_entity_poly.type
_entity_poly.pdbx_seq_one_letter_code
_entity_poly.pdbx_strand_id
1 'polypeptide(L)'
;MLCMAWIKNERGDWNMLIKKILVMFMLFMAALAVLSVKSQAEDGLEGSVTIGGAAVDLDGKSFKYGEYTGIKDNGAYFAGDADLSYNMNAWYLDFRTKNVGLDNRSLYLEEGVYGRYKFFLGYDELPKLISNNSKTPFIGEGSTNLTLPSGFVRGSTAALMTSLGSNRHDIELETQRKSGEAGFSGTIGDADFKVSFKRETKEGTKSIGSPLGIDGGTTRGVVLPEPVDYTTDELRASLAYTGETAQIQFDYYLSAFDNAKESITWDNPFYFTGTGYTLAQNPTTAKTSLPPDNQHQRVSLSGGINLPLATRISAIAEYGIMEQDEILLPYSNNPNTTITAALPRNTADAEIDTTHIGLNISSRLISRLGISARYRYYSTDNATQRTLFQYVKNDTGGAAQAGLNSNWAAYNLPYDSTQNQVKVDASYYLFSGAALKIGYDHDIVDRNYREVETTKENTYRARLNSSLSSFASAGMNYSYAERRGGQYEESRLYDAMHTQEYINTVAANLRFDNLPDLRKFDIANRDRTKYGADISFFMTPNTTVGLYYNYMLDDYYESLFGLQKSENKSYTVDATYTPAEFISTYAYCTREELKSRQASRDYTTVGGEYAQSININNNWRADHDEDINTIGVGVNLGFMENKLTIGADYAYSESTGTIKFLAGSGTNVAGGAGYRDMPELQTKLQTVNTSAKYKFTKNVAVGLGYQYENYKSDDWATDGVDPASATAVNVLTLSGSVPDYEAHTGMIFVTYNFGI
;
A
#
# COMPACT_ATOMS: atom_id res chain seq x y z
N MET A 1 15.60 25.38 -16.49
CA MET A 1 15.32 26.75 -16.00
C MET A 1 14.17 27.48 -16.74
N LEU A 2 13.73 27.08 -17.95
CA LEU A 2 12.58 27.69 -18.66
C LEU A 2 11.26 26.89 -18.59
N CYS A 3 11.24 25.72 -17.92
CA CYS A 3 10.02 24.92 -17.69
C CYS A 3 9.33 25.20 -16.35
N MET A 4 9.94 26.00 -15.46
CA MET A 4 9.48 26.20 -14.08
C MET A 4 8.31 27.18 -13.92
N ALA A 5 7.91 27.91 -14.97
CA ALA A 5 6.96 29.02 -14.84
C ALA A 5 5.51 28.70 -15.29
N TRP A 6 5.22 27.49 -15.79
CA TRP A 6 3.93 27.20 -16.44
C TRP A 6 2.97 26.29 -15.66
N ILE A 7 3.32 25.88 -14.42
CA ILE A 7 2.51 24.93 -13.62
C ILE A 7 1.80 25.59 -12.43
N LYS A 8 2.15 26.82 -12.05
CA LYS A 8 1.46 27.55 -10.97
C LYS A 8 0.29 28.38 -11.51
N ASN A 9 -0.88 28.14 -10.92
CA ASN A 9 -2.16 28.82 -11.13
C ASN A 9 -2.89 28.54 -12.45
N GLU A 10 -3.68 27.46 -12.44
CA GLU A 10 -5.08 27.54 -12.88
C GLU A 10 -5.83 26.30 -12.38
N ARG A 11 -6.73 26.49 -11.39
CA ARG A 11 -7.69 25.47 -10.97
C ARG A 11 -8.68 25.26 -12.10
N GLY A 12 -8.45 24.22 -12.90
CA GLY A 12 -9.42 23.78 -13.90
C GLY A 12 -10.67 23.25 -13.20
N ASP A 13 -11.82 23.90 -13.40
CA ASP A 13 -13.12 23.43 -12.92
C ASP A 13 -13.43 22.07 -13.57
N TRP A 14 -13.38 20.99 -12.80
CA TRP A 14 -13.69 19.64 -13.27
C TRP A 14 -15.11 19.54 -13.86
N ASN A 15 -16.05 20.40 -13.44
CA ASN A 15 -17.37 20.47 -14.07
C ASN A 15 -17.28 20.93 -15.54
N MET A 16 -16.28 21.73 -15.88
CA MET A 16 -16.03 22.16 -17.25
C MET A 16 -15.41 21.03 -18.09
N LEU A 17 -14.52 20.20 -17.52
CA LEU A 17 -14.01 19.00 -18.19
C LEU A 17 -15.13 17.99 -18.42
N ILE A 18 -15.96 17.72 -17.42
CA ILE A 18 -17.15 16.86 -17.52
C ILE A 18 -18.13 17.39 -18.57
N LYS A 19 -18.40 18.70 -18.59
CA LYS A 19 -19.23 19.33 -19.64
C LYS A 19 -18.60 19.18 -21.03
N LYS A 20 -17.27 19.33 -21.17
CA LYS A 20 -16.57 19.14 -22.44
C LYS A 20 -16.62 17.68 -22.90
N ILE A 21 -16.49 16.71 -21.98
CA ILE A 21 -16.61 15.28 -22.27
C ILE A 21 -18.05 14.91 -22.63
N LEU A 22 -19.07 15.43 -21.92
CA LEU A 22 -20.49 15.27 -22.27
C LEU A 22 -20.81 15.91 -23.63
N VAL A 23 -20.20 17.05 -23.95
CA VAL A 23 -20.29 17.68 -25.27
C VAL A 23 -19.59 16.82 -26.33
N MET A 24 -18.44 16.20 -26.04
CA MET A 24 -17.81 15.24 -26.95
C MET A 24 -18.65 13.96 -27.14
N PHE A 25 -19.30 13.46 -26.09
CA PHE A 25 -20.25 12.36 -26.18
C PHE A 25 -21.50 12.75 -27.01
N MET A 26 -22.02 13.97 -26.83
CA MET A 26 -23.11 14.49 -27.68
C MET A 26 -22.65 14.70 -29.13
N LEU A 27 -21.40 15.14 -29.36
CA LEU A 27 -20.80 15.27 -30.69
C LEU A 27 -20.57 13.89 -31.33
N PHE A 28 -20.19 12.88 -30.55
CA PHE A 28 -20.12 11.48 -30.99
C PHE A 28 -21.49 10.97 -31.42
N MET A 29 -22.53 11.19 -30.60
CA MET A 29 -23.91 10.84 -30.93
C MET A 29 -24.44 11.62 -32.16
N ALA A 30 -24.05 12.89 -32.32
CA ALA A 30 -24.41 13.70 -33.47
C ALA A 30 -23.66 13.27 -34.75
N ALA A 31 -22.39 12.88 -34.65
CA ALA A 31 -21.62 12.33 -35.76
C ALA A 31 -22.19 10.97 -36.24
N LEU A 32 -22.66 10.14 -35.30
CA LEU A 32 -23.38 8.90 -35.60
C LEU A 32 -24.73 9.13 -36.29
N ALA A 33 -25.40 10.27 -36.04
CA ALA A 33 -26.70 10.60 -36.66
C ALA A 33 -26.58 11.12 -38.12
N VAL A 34 -25.39 11.47 -38.59
CA VAL A 34 -25.17 12.10 -39.91
C VAL A 34 -24.56 11.15 -40.95
N LEU A 35 -24.09 9.97 -40.55
CA LEU A 35 -23.43 9.02 -41.45
C LEU A 35 -24.40 7.95 -41.99
N SER A 36 -24.99 8.23 -43.15
CA SER A 36 -25.72 7.24 -43.94
C SER A 36 -24.77 6.20 -44.55
N VAL A 37 -25.01 4.94 -44.20
CA VAL A 37 -24.36 3.66 -44.55
C VAL A 37 -23.81 3.54 -45.98
N LYS A 38 -22.54 3.09 -46.10
CA LYS A 38 -22.12 2.01 -47.02
C LYS A 38 -20.70 1.46 -46.75
N SER A 39 -20.66 0.15 -46.50
CA SER A 39 -19.73 -0.86 -47.04
C SER A 39 -18.54 -1.39 -46.22
N GLN A 40 -18.35 -2.71 -46.43
CA GLN A 40 -17.33 -3.68 -46.00
C GLN A 40 -17.33 -4.14 -44.54
N ALA A 41 -17.17 -5.46 -44.39
CA ALA A 41 -17.51 -6.26 -43.21
C ALA A 41 -16.57 -6.10 -42.00
N GLU A 42 -15.68 -5.11 -42.03
CA GLU A 42 -14.81 -4.71 -40.90
C GLU A 42 -15.05 -3.25 -40.46
N ASP A 43 -15.83 -2.47 -41.23
CA ASP A 43 -16.15 -1.08 -40.90
C ASP A 43 -17.50 -1.01 -40.19
N GLY A 44 -17.53 -0.47 -38.98
CA GLY A 44 -18.76 -0.39 -38.19
C GLY A 44 -18.53 -0.18 -36.70
N LEU A 45 -19.63 0.06 -36.00
CA LEU A 45 -19.68 0.10 -34.54
C LEU A 45 -19.89 -1.31 -34.00
N GLU A 46 -18.99 -1.74 -33.12
CA GLU A 46 -19.09 -2.98 -32.37
C GLU A 46 -18.93 -2.72 -30.87
N GLY A 47 -19.26 -3.73 -30.06
CA GLY A 47 -19.15 -3.66 -28.61
C GLY A 47 -20.50 -3.62 -27.91
N SER A 48 -20.56 -3.10 -26.69
CA SER A 48 -21.77 -3.12 -25.88
C SER A 48 -21.94 -1.90 -24.96
N VAL A 49 -23.19 -1.58 -24.67
CA VAL A 49 -23.59 -0.64 -23.62
C VAL A 49 -24.48 -1.37 -22.65
N THR A 50 -24.15 -1.33 -21.37
CA THR A 50 -24.96 -1.89 -20.28
C THR A 50 -25.44 -0.76 -19.38
N ILE A 51 -26.72 -0.73 -19.07
CA ILE A 51 -27.30 0.20 -18.10
C ILE A 51 -28.08 -0.62 -17.08
N GLY A 52 -27.87 -0.35 -15.80
CA GLY A 52 -28.53 -1.07 -14.72
C GLY A 52 -28.90 -0.19 -13.54
N GLY A 53 -29.85 -0.69 -12.77
CA GLY A 53 -30.19 -0.19 -11.45
C GLY A 53 -30.02 -1.30 -10.42
N ALA A 54 -29.50 -0.95 -9.26
CA ALA A 54 -29.37 -1.84 -8.12
C ALA A 54 -30.11 -1.25 -6.91
N ALA A 55 -30.78 -2.10 -6.14
CA ALA A 55 -31.31 -1.78 -4.83
C ALA A 55 -30.40 -2.45 -3.79
N VAL A 56 -29.84 -1.65 -2.88
CA VAL A 56 -28.97 -2.08 -1.80
C VAL A 56 -29.75 -1.95 -0.49
N ASP A 57 -29.74 -3.02 0.30
CA ASP A 57 -30.24 -3.07 1.66
C ASP A 57 -29.08 -3.47 2.58
N LEU A 58 -28.68 -2.56 3.46
CA LEU A 58 -27.61 -2.73 4.43
C LEU A 58 -28.24 -2.66 5.83
N ASP A 59 -28.02 -3.68 6.65
CA ASP A 59 -28.65 -3.78 7.98
C ASP A 59 -28.08 -2.79 9.02
N GLY A 60 -26.89 -2.26 8.77
CA GLY A 60 -26.22 -1.26 9.59
C GLY A 60 -25.32 -0.34 8.75
N LYS A 61 -25.15 0.91 9.17
CA LYS A 61 -24.23 1.82 8.49
C LYS A 61 -22.79 1.30 8.62
N SER A 62 -22.28 0.61 7.61
CA SER A 62 -20.87 0.20 7.55
C SER A 62 -20.20 0.76 6.31
N PHE A 63 -19.14 1.53 6.53
CA PHE A 63 -18.28 2.03 5.46
C PHE A 63 -17.55 0.91 4.72
N LYS A 64 -17.49 -0.30 5.30
CA LYS A 64 -16.68 -1.40 4.81
C LYS A 64 -17.23 -2.02 3.52
N TYR A 65 -18.55 -2.17 3.39
CA TYR A 65 -19.20 -2.63 2.15
C TYR A 65 -18.87 -1.69 0.97
N GLY A 66 -18.95 -0.39 1.23
CA GLY A 66 -18.73 0.66 0.25
C GLY A 66 -17.27 1.07 0.02
N GLU A 67 -16.28 0.40 0.64
CA GLU A 67 -14.93 0.93 0.84
C GLU A 67 -14.33 1.55 -0.43
N TYR A 68 -14.52 0.89 -1.59
CA TYR A 68 -14.03 1.33 -2.90
C TYR A 68 -15.13 1.56 -3.95
N THR A 69 -16.40 1.50 -3.57
CA THR A 69 -17.54 1.70 -4.48
C THR A 69 -18.30 3.00 -4.21
N GLY A 70 -18.18 3.55 -3.00
CA GLY A 70 -18.94 4.72 -2.55
C GLY A 70 -20.39 4.39 -2.14
N ILE A 71 -20.75 3.11 -2.05
CA ILE A 71 -22.09 2.69 -1.60
C ILE A 71 -22.14 2.74 -0.08
N LYS A 72 -22.74 3.81 0.45
CA LYS A 72 -22.77 4.09 1.90
C LYS A 72 -24.05 3.69 2.62
N ASP A 73 -25.18 3.63 1.91
CA ASP A 73 -26.50 3.59 2.50
C ASP A 73 -27.46 2.69 1.70
N ASN A 74 -28.59 2.35 2.31
CA ASN A 74 -29.68 1.64 1.64
C ASN A 74 -30.28 2.56 0.59
N GLY A 75 -30.51 2.05 -0.61
CA GLY A 75 -31.00 2.89 -1.68
C GLY A 75 -30.94 2.26 -3.06
N ALA A 76 -31.39 3.06 -4.03
CA ALA A 76 -31.30 2.72 -5.43
C ALA A 76 -30.07 3.41 -6.05
N TYR A 77 -29.21 2.61 -6.66
CA TYR A 77 -28.01 3.04 -7.37
C TYR A 77 -28.16 2.74 -8.85
N PHE A 78 -27.67 3.63 -9.70
CA PHE A 78 -27.71 3.44 -11.15
C PHE A 78 -26.31 3.53 -11.70
N ALA A 79 -25.97 2.59 -12.57
CA ALA A 79 -24.65 2.50 -13.18
C ALA A 79 -24.78 2.15 -14.66
N GLY A 80 -23.84 2.65 -15.45
CA GLY A 80 -23.70 2.34 -16.86
C GLY A 80 -22.27 1.99 -17.22
N ASP A 81 -22.13 0.96 -18.05
CA ASP A 81 -20.87 0.54 -18.64
C ASP A 81 -20.98 0.63 -20.16
N ALA A 82 -19.88 0.97 -20.81
CA ALA A 82 -19.77 0.96 -22.25
C ALA A 82 -18.41 0.37 -22.63
N ASP A 83 -18.39 -0.44 -23.67
CA ASP A 83 -17.17 -0.88 -24.33
C ASP A 83 -17.49 -0.88 -25.82
N LEU A 84 -17.15 0.22 -26.49
CA LEU A 84 -17.51 0.49 -27.87
C LEU A 84 -16.24 0.68 -28.69
N SER A 85 -16.18 0.04 -29.84
CA SER A 85 -15.15 0.25 -30.85
C SER A 85 -15.81 0.59 -32.17
N TYR A 86 -15.34 1.67 -32.81
CA TYR A 86 -15.77 2.04 -34.15
C TYR A 86 -14.58 2.01 -35.09
N ASN A 87 -14.69 1.21 -36.15
CA ASN A 87 -13.64 1.01 -37.14
C ASN A 87 -14.06 1.58 -38.49
N MET A 88 -13.15 2.29 -39.15
CA MET A 88 -13.30 2.78 -40.52
C MET A 88 -11.96 2.74 -41.26
N ASN A 89 -11.79 1.76 -42.13
CA ASN A 89 -10.52 1.40 -42.76
C ASN A 89 -9.44 1.12 -41.69
N ALA A 90 -8.38 1.93 -41.67
CA ALA A 90 -7.32 1.83 -40.68
C ALA A 90 -7.55 2.76 -39.47
N TRP A 91 -8.55 3.64 -39.51
CA TRP A 91 -8.89 4.53 -38.39
C TRP A 91 -9.82 3.81 -37.42
N TYR A 92 -9.62 4.04 -36.13
CA TYR A 92 -10.45 3.49 -35.06
C TYR A 92 -10.71 4.52 -33.96
N LEU A 93 -11.80 4.28 -33.24
CA LEU A 93 -12.21 5.02 -32.06
C LEU A 93 -12.77 4.04 -31.02
N ASP A 94 -12.08 3.93 -29.89
CA ASP A 94 -12.49 3.13 -28.74
C ASP A 94 -13.01 4.03 -27.63
N PHE A 95 -14.18 3.69 -27.09
CA PHE A 95 -14.78 4.36 -25.94
C PHE A 95 -15.18 3.32 -24.91
N ARG A 96 -14.58 3.43 -23.71
CA ARG A 96 -14.82 2.52 -22.59
C ARG A 96 -15.23 3.31 -21.37
N THR A 97 -16.26 2.84 -20.68
CA THR A 97 -16.67 3.39 -19.39
C THR A 97 -17.02 2.28 -18.43
N LYS A 98 -16.74 2.49 -17.14
CA LYS A 98 -17.18 1.60 -16.08
C LYS A 98 -17.84 2.38 -14.95
N ASN A 99 -18.87 1.79 -14.35
CA ASN A 99 -19.56 2.30 -13.17
C ASN A 99 -20.03 3.75 -13.32
N VAL A 100 -20.41 4.18 -14.53
CA VAL A 100 -20.88 5.55 -14.77
C VAL A 100 -22.18 5.76 -14.00
N GLY A 101 -22.11 6.58 -12.95
CA GLY A 101 -23.22 6.80 -12.01
C GLY A 101 -22.87 6.47 -10.56
N LEU A 102 -21.77 5.73 -10.32
CA LEU A 102 -21.18 5.51 -9.01
C LEU A 102 -19.95 6.40 -8.79
N ASP A 103 -19.43 6.43 -7.56
CA ASP A 103 -18.29 7.28 -7.19
C ASP A 103 -16.93 6.71 -7.63
N ASN A 104 -16.89 5.44 -8.05
CA ASN A 104 -15.70 4.75 -8.57
C ASN A 104 -15.70 4.60 -10.10
N ARG A 105 -16.18 5.63 -10.79
CA ARG A 105 -16.36 5.62 -12.25
C ARG A 105 -15.03 5.72 -13.00
N SER A 106 -14.98 5.12 -14.18
CA SER A 106 -13.89 5.34 -15.13
C SER A 106 -14.39 5.58 -16.55
N LEU A 107 -13.64 6.40 -17.29
CA LEU A 107 -13.88 6.73 -18.69
C LEU A 107 -12.55 6.70 -19.42
N TYR A 108 -12.54 6.10 -20.61
CA TYR A 108 -11.39 6.03 -21.48
C TYR A 108 -11.83 6.22 -22.93
N LEU A 109 -11.17 7.14 -23.61
CA LEU A 109 -11.35 7.41 -25.04
C LEU A 109 -10.01 7.25 -25.73
N GLU A 110 -9.97 6.51 -26.82
CA GLU A 110 -8.77 6.36 -27.65
C GLU A 110 -9.17 6.46 -29.12
N GLU A 111 -8.43 7.26 -29.89
CA GLU A 111 -8.62 7.34 -31.34
C GLU A 111 -7.28 7.25 -32.06
N GLY A 112 -7.26 6.70 -33.25
CA GLY A 112 -5.99 6.53 -33.95
C GLY A 112 -6.10 5.89 -35.31
N VAL A 113 -4.94 5.66 -35.91
CA VAL A 113 -4.78 4.82 -37.09
C VAL A 113 -3.93 3.62 -36.70
N TYR A 114 -4.45 2.41 -36.89
CA TYR A 114 -3.78 1.16 -36.53
C TYR A 114 -2.34 1.13 -37.04
N GLY A 115 -1.40 0.85 -36.12
CA GLY A 115 0.03 0.76 -36.42
C GLY A 115 0.71 2.09 -36.79
N ARG A 116 0.05 3.25 -36.63
CA ARG A 116 0.66 4.56 -36.95
C ARG A 116 0.65 5.53 -35.78
N TYR A 117 -0.52 5.85 -35.24
CA TYR A 117 -0.61 6.78 -34.12
C TYR A 117 -1.92 6.61 -33.38
N LYS A 118 -1.95 7.09 -32.14
CA LYS A 118 -3.15 7.23 -31.35
C LYS A 118 -3.06 8.37 -30.35
N PHE A 119 -4.21 8.95 -30.06
CA PHE A 119 -4.47 9.85 -28.95
C PHE A 119 -5.34 9.12 -27.94
N PHE A 120 -5.11 9.36 -26.65
CA PHE A 120 -5.96 8.79 -25.63
C PHE A 120 -6.22 9.79 -24.51
N LEU A 121 -7.40 9.69 -23.92
CA LEU A 121 -7.87 10.43 -22.76
C LEU A 121 -8.41 9.43 -21.74
N GLY A 122 -7.95 9.52 -20.50
CA GLY A 122 -8.41 8.72 -19.38
C GLY A 122 -8.98 9.61 -18.27
N TYR A 123 -9.99 9.10 -17.58
CA TYR A 123 -10.51 9.68 -16.35
C TYR A 123 -10.91 8.56 -15.40
N ASP A 124 -10.43 8.62 -14.16
CA ASP A 124 -10.72 7.62 -13.14
C ASP A 124 -11.03 8.30 -11.81
N GLU A 125 -12.03 7.79 -11.12
CA GLU A 125 -12.40 8.15 -9.76
C GLU A 125 -12.28 6.94 -8.83
N LEU A 126 -11.77 7.15 -7.61
CA LEU A 126 -11.65 6.10 -6.60
C LEU A 126 -11.95 6.67 -5.21
N PRO A 127 -13.12 6.34 -4.62
CA PRO A 127 -13.38 6.60 -3.22
C PRO A 127 -12.60 5.63 -2.35
N LYS A 128 -12.29 6.07 -1.13
CA LYS A 128 -11.88 5.23 -0.02
C LYS A 128 -12.68 5.66 1.20
N LEU A 129 -13.68 4.88 1.58
CA LEU A 129 -14.39 5.08 2.84
C LEU A 129 -13.53 4.52 3.98
N ILE A 130 -13.30 5.31 5.04
CA ILE A 130 -12.36 4.96 6.13
C ILE A 130 -13.11 4.72 7.44
N SER A 131 -14.10 5.56 7.75
CA SER A 131 -14.95 5.41 8.93
C SER A 131 -16.20 6.27 8.80
N ASN A 132 -17.35 5.75 9.24
CA ASN A 132 -18.62 6.47 9.36
C ASN A 132 -19.14 6.52 10.81
N ASN A 133 -18.37 5.99 11.76
CA ASN A 133 -18.67 5.99 13.18
C ASN A 133 -17.69 6.88 13.97
N SER A 134 -16.99 7.77 13.27
CA SER A 134 -16.01 8.67 13.86
C SER A 134 -16.67 9.85 14.57
N LYS A 135 -16.06 10.29 15.68
CA LYS A 135 -16.50 11.45 16.44
C LYS A 135 -15.33 12.32 16.88
N THR A 136 -15.55 13.62 16.91
CA THR A 136 -14.55 14.60 17.32
C THR A 136 -15.18 15.72 18.13
N PRO A 137 -14.52 16.27 19.17
CA PRO A 137 -14.94 17.50 19.82
C PRO A 137 -14.45 18.76 19.09
N PHE A 138 -13.60 18.61 18.08
CA PHE A 138 -13.01 19.72 17.34
C PHE A 138 -13.96 20.28 16.29
N ILE A 139 -13.91 21.59 16.09
CA ILE A 139 -14.55 22.33 15.00
C ILE A 139 -13.47 22.76 14.01
N GLY A 140 -13.81 22.80 12.71
CA GLY A 140 -12.92 23.29 11.65
C GLY A 140 -12.37 22.17 10.78
N GLU A 141 -13.08 21.05 10.73
CA GLU A 141 -12.74 19.86 9.97
C GLU A 141 -12.69 20.17 8.47
N GLY A 142 -11.77 19.49 7.77
CA GLY A 142 -11.41 19.84 6.39
C GLY A 142 -10.50 21.07 6.27
N SER A 143 -10.20 21.78 7.38
CA SER A 143 -9.24 22.90 7.41
C SER A 143 -7.96 22.57 8.18
N THR A 144 -6.98 23.46 8.10
CA THR A 144 -5.71 23.34 8.85
C THR A 144 -5.81 23.83 10.30
N ASN A 145 -6.97 24.28 10.76
CA ASN A 145 -7.17 24.81 12.11
C ASN A 145 -8.32 24.09 12.80
N LEU A 146 -8.00 23.27 13.81
CA LEU A 146 -8.97 22.52 14.61
C LEU A 146 -9.12 23.19 15.98
N THR A 147 -10.30 23.71 16.29
CA THR A 147 -10.55 24.45 17.53
C THR A 147 -11.52 23.71 18.44
N LEU A 148 -11.44 23.92 19.74
CA LEU A 148 -12.43 23.41 20.67
C LEU A 148 -13.59 24.41 20.80
N PRO A 149 -14.84 23.94 21.02
CA PRO A 149 -15.98 24.80 21.25
C PRO A 149 -15.75 25.78 22.40
N SER A 150 -16.38 26.96 22.31
CA SER A 150 -16.29 27.95 23.39
C SER A 150 -16.77 27.35 24.71
N GLY A 151 -15.97 27.50 25.77
CA GLY A 151 -16.28 26.94 27.09
C GLY A 151 -15.98 25.45 27.25
N PHE A 152 -15.30 24.81 26.29
CA PHE A 152 -14.85 23.43 26.45
C PHE A 152 -13.99 23.25 27.70
N VAL A 153 -14.37 22.29 28.55
CA VAL A 153 -13.68 21.96 29.80
C VAL A 153 -12.56 20.97 29.49
N ARG A 154 -11.33 21.49 29.44
CA ARG A 154 -10.12 20.67 29.34
C ARG A 154 -9.97 19.75 30.55
N GLY A 155 -9.30 18.61 30.38
CA GLY A 155 -9.08 17.61 31.43
C GLY A 155 -7.63 17.14 31.50
N SER A 156 -7.13 16.68 32.65
CA SER A 156 -5.83 15.99 32.70
C SER A 156 -5.88 14.54 32.23
N THR A 157 -7.11 14.02 32.09
CA THR A 157 -7.47 12.76 31.43
C THR A 157 -8.77 13.01 30.66
N ALA A 158 -9.11 12.12 29.71
CA ALA A 158 -10.35 12.23 28.95
C ALA A 158 -11.59 12.19 29.87
N ALA A 159 -11.53 11.44 30.98
CA ALA A 159 -12.60 11.36 31.97
C ALA A 159 -12.91 12.68 32.70
N LEU A 160 -11.93 13.60 32.78
CA LEU A 160 -12.12 14.90 33.42
C LEU A 160 -12.64 15.98 32.47
N MET A 161 -12.78 15.68 31.17
CA MET A 161 -13.38 16.58 30.18
C MET A 161 -14.90 16.51 30.29
N THR A 162 -15.47 17.14 31.32
CA THR A 162 -16.92 17.05 31.63
C THR A 162 -17.83 17.53 30.50
N SER A 163 -17.33 18.33 29.57
CA SER A 163 -18.05 18.81 28.40
C SER A 163 -17.82 17.97 27.13
N LEU A 164 -17.00 16.92 27.16
CA LEU A 164 -16.64 16.14 25.96
C LEU A 164 -17.87 15.48 25.32
N GLY A 165 -18.70 14.82 26.12
CA GLY A 165 -19.87 14.10 25.61
C GLY A 165 -20.91 15.02 24.93
N SER A 166 -21.05 16.26 25.38
CA SER A 166 -21.99 17.23 24.78
C SER A 166 -21.40 18.00 23.59
N ASN A 167 -20.08 17.96 23.40
CA ASN A 167 -19.37 18.72 22.37
C ASN A 167 -18.79 17.85 21.25
N ARG A 168 -18.82 16.53 21.38
CA ARG A 168 -18.47 15.64 20.27
C ARG A 168 -19.61 15.53 19.27
N HIS A 169 -19.28 15.46 18.00
CA HIS A 169 -20.22 15.22 16.91
C HIS A 169 -19.62 14.25 15.90
N ASP A 170 -20.48 13.67 15.09
CA ASP A 170 -20.10 12.65 14.10
C ASP A 170 -19.34 13.31 12.94
N ILE A 171 -18.33 12.61 12.44
CA ILE A 171 -17.56 12.98 11.24
C ILE A 171 -17.34 11.74 10.38
N GLU A 172 -17.48 11.89 9.07
CA GLU A 172 -17.10 10.84 8.11
C GLU A 172 -15.62 11.00 7.73
N LEU A 173 -14.88 9.89 7.79
CA LEU A 173 -13.53 9.80 7.28
C LEU A 173 -13.58 9.10 5.92
N GLU A 174 -13.19 9.81 4.89
CA GLU A 174 -13.13 9.30 3.53
C GLU A 174 -12.16 10.12 2.67
N THR A 175 -11.63 9.52 1.61
CA THR A 175 -10.87 10.25 0.59
C THR A 175 -11.35 9.90 -0.80
N GLN A 176 -11.45 10.89 -1.68
CA GLN A 176 -11.76 10.70 -3.10
C GLN A 176 -10.52 11.00 -3.91
N ARG A 177 -10.09 10.06 -4.75
CA ARG A 177 -9.12 10.31 -5.81
C ARG A 177 -9.84 10.57 -7.13
N LYS A 178 -9.38 11.59 -7.86
CA LYS A 178 -9.80 11.86 -9.24
C LYS A 178 -8.57 12.07 -10.09
N SER A 179 -8.44 11.30 -11.16
CA SER A 179 -7.32 11.42 -12.07
C SER A 179 -7.77 11.62 -13.50
N GLY A 180 -7.09 12.50 -14.22
CA GLY A 180 -7.24 12.69 -15.66
C GLY A 180 -5.90 12.46 -16.34
N GLU A 181 -5.90 11.68 -17.42
CA GLU A 181 -4.73 11.42 -18.25
C GLU A 181 -5.01 11.83 -19.69
N ALA A 182 -4.02 12.43 -20.34
CA ALA A 182 -4.02 12.66 -21.77
C ALA A 182 -2.67 12.23 -22.35
N GLY A 183 -2.71 11.60 -23.52
CA GLY A 183 -1.48 11.17 -24.15
C GLY A 183 -1.58 10.95 -25.65
N PHE A 184 -0.41 10.83 -26.24
CA PHE A 184 -0.19 10.55 -27.64
C PHE A 184 0.85 9.44 -27.74
N SER A 185 0.67 8.52 -28.68
CA SER A 185 1.73 7.63 -29.13
C SER A 185 1.71 7.44 -30.63
N GLY A 186 2.88 7.24 -31.24
CA GLY A 186 2.97 6.95 -32.67
C GLY A 186 4.20 6.14 -33.03
N THR A 187 4.18 5.62 -34.25
CA THR A 187 5.19 4.76 -34.83
C THR A 187 5.64 5.36 -36.16
N ILE A 188 6.95 5.55 -36.34
CA ILE A 188 7.57 6.03 -37.58
C ILE A 188 8.68 5.06 -37.95
N GLY A 189 8.42 4.23 -38.96
CA GLY A 189 9.31 3.12 -39.29
C GLY A 189 9.41 2.15 -38.10
N ASP A 190 10.63 1.90 -37.63
CA ASP A 190 10.90 1.02 -36.49
C ASP A 190 10.95 1.78 -35.14
N ALA A 191 10.62 3.08 -35.13
CA ALA A 191 10.66 3.91 -33.93
C ALA A 191 9.25 4.19 -33.39
N ASP A 192 9.04 3.90 -32.11
CA ASP A 192 7.83 4.21 -31.36
C ASP A 192 8.09 5.38 -30.42
N PHE A 193 7.16 6.33 -30.32
CA PHE A 193 7.23 7.42 -29.35
C PHE A 193 5.91 7.55 -28.60
N LYS A 194 5.98 7.89 -27.32
CA LYS A 194 4.82 8.10 -26.46
C LYS A 194 5.07 9.25 -25.52
N VAL A 195 4.09 10.12 -25.35
CA VAL A 195 4.06 11.15 -24.31
C VAL A 195 2.70 11.09 -23.62
N SER A 196 2.67 11.07 -22.29
CA SER A 196 1.44 11.25 -21.52
C SER A 196 1.64 12.13 -20.31
N PHE A 197 0.58 12.85 -19.97
CA PHE A 197 0.47 13.68 -18.78
C PHE A 197 -0.74 13.20 -17.97
N LYS A 198 -0.53 12.94 -16.69
CA LYS A 198 -1.59 12.58 -15.74
C LYS A 198 -1.58 13.60 -14.60
N ARG A 199 -2.77 14.09 -14.24
CA ARG A 199 -2.99 14.83 -12.99
C ARG A 199 -3.93 14.03 -12.11
N GLU A 200 -3.51 13.74 -10.89
CA GLU A 200 -4.33 13.14 -9.83
C GLU A 200 -4.57 14.17 -8.73
N THR A 201 -5.82 14.28 -8.28
CA THR A 201 -6.20 15.02 -7.08
C THR A 201 -6.71 14.02 -6.05
N LYS A 202 -6.35 14.21 -4.79
CA LYS A 202 -6.88 13.43 -3.67
C LYS A 202 -7.39 14.38 -2.61
N GLU A 203 -8.68 14.32 -2.33
CA GLU A 203 -9.37 15.21 -1.40
C GLU A 203 -10.10 14.39 -0.32
N GLY A 204 -10.31 14.96 0.86
CA GLY A 204 -11.14 14.36 1.92
C GLY A 204 -10.55 14.50 3.31
N THR A 205 -10.88 13.58 4.19
CA THR A 205 -10.41 13.55 5.59
C THR A 205 -9.99 12.14 5.98
N LYS A 206 -8.81 11.99 6.60
CA LYS A 206 -8.35 10.75 7.23
C LYS A 206 -7.99 11.01 8.70
N SER A 207 -7.36 10.06 9.38
CA SER A 207 -6.91 10.24 10.76
C SER A 207 -5.40 10.42 10.87
N ILE A 208 -4.96 11.25 11.82
CA ILE A 208 -3.56 11.39 12.21
C ILE A 208 -3.42 11.42 13.74
N GLY A 209 -2.51 10.61 14.28
CA GLY A 209 -2.18 10.65 15.70
C GLY A 209 -1.23 11.80 16.02
N SER A 210 -1.60 12.67 16.94
CA SER A 210 -0.78 13.80 17.39
C SER A 210 -0.58 13.74 18.91
N PRO A 211 0.67 13.55 19.38
CA PRO A 211 0.98 13.58 20.80
C PRO A 211 1.22 15.01 21.30
N LEU A 212 0.97 15.22 22.60
CA LEU A 212 1.39 16.38 23.38
C LEU A 212 1.92 15.88 24.72
N GLY A 213 3.01 16.43 25.24
CA GLY A 213 3.56 15.94 26.51
C GLY A 213 4.55 16.86 27.22
N ILE A 214 4.80 16.55 28.49
CA ILE A 214 5.89 17.12 29.29
C ILE A 214 7.17 16.29 29.12
N ASP A 215 7.01 14.99 28.91
CA ASP A 215 8.07 14.02 28.67
C ASP A 215 7.44 12.74 28.07
N GLY A 216 8.28 11.75 27.75
CA GLY A 216 7.81 10.47 27.19
C GLY A 216 6.92 9.63 28.14
N GLY A 217 6.84 9.96 29.43
CA GLY A 217 6.01 9.25 30.41
C GLY A 217 4.64 9.90 30.66
N THR A 218 4.44 11.13 30.21
CA THR A 218 3.25 11.95 30.50
C THR A 218 2.50 12.42 29.25
N THR A 219 2.76 11.80 28.10
CA THR A 219 2.13 12.13 26.83
C THR A 219 0.61 11.95 26.85
N ARG A 220 -0.10 12.79 26.09
CA ARG A 220 -1.51 12.69 25.75
C ARG A 220 -1.61 12.57 24.24
N GLY A 221 -2.33 11.56 23.77
CA GLY A 221 -2.59 11.35 22.36
C GLY A 221 -3.92 11.96 21.95
N VAL A 222 -3.95 12.64 20.81
CA VAL A 222 -5.19 13.03 20.15
C VAL A 222 -5.14 12.50 18.73
N VAL A 223 -6.15 11.73 18.33
CA VAL A 223 -6.35 11.34 16.94
C VAL A 223 -7.19 12.42 16.27
N LEU A 224 -6.61 13.15 15.33
CA LEU A 224 -7.21 14.30 14.68
C LEU A 224 -7.78 13.93 13.30
N PRO A 225 -8.85 14.59 12.85
CA PRO A 225 -9.26 14.56 11.44
C PRO A 225 -8.23 15.33 10.60
N GLU A 226 -7.38 14.61 9.87
CA GLU A 226 -6.42 15.19 8.93
C GLU A 226 -7.11 15.56 7.61
N PRO A 227 -7.13 16.83 7.19
CA PRO A 227 -7.56 17.21 5.86
C PRO A 227 -6.57 16.69 4.82
N VAL A 228 -7.09 16.11 3.74
CA VAL A 228 -6.33 15.64 2.58
C VAL A 228 -6.71 16.53 1.40
N ASP A 229 -5.71 17.16 0.78
CA ASP A 229 -5.86 18.05 -0.38
C ASP A 229 -4.54 17.99 -1.18
N TYR A 230 -4.38 16.89 -1.92
CA TYR A 230 -3.14 16.59 -2.64
C TYR A 230 -3.36 16.72 -4.14
N THR A 231 -2.36 17.21 -4.85
CA THR A 231 -2.26 17.17 -6.31
C THR A 231 -0.95 16.50 -6.71
N THR A 232 -1.02 15.47 -7.56
CA THR A 232 0.14 14.83 -8.15
C THR A 232 0.10 14.95 -9.66
N ASP A 233 1.12 15.59 -10.23
CA ASP A 233 1.32 15.69 -11.68
C ASP A 233 2.40 14.71 -12.12
N GLU A 234 2.11 13.91 -13.15
CA GLU A 234 3.05 12.98 -13.77
C GLU A 234 3.21 13.29 -15.26
N LEU A 235 4.45 13.37 -15.73
CA LEU A 235 4.80 13.42 -17.14
C LEU A 235 5.64 12.19 -17.50
N ARG A 236 5.23 11.47 -18.54
CA ARG A 236 5.92 10.29 -19.07
C ARG A 236 6.22 10.53 -20.54
N ALA A 237 7.49 10.43 -20.92
CA ALA A 237 7.91 10.46 -22.33
C ALA A 237 8.79 9.24 -22.63
N SER A 238 8.56 8.60 -23.76
CA SER A 238 9.26 7.39 -24.20
C SER A 238 9.58 7.48 -25.68
N LEU A 239 10.78 7.05 -26.05
CA LEU A 239 11.22 6.82 -27.42
C LEU A 239 11.86 5.44 -27.49
N ALA A 240 11.28 4.53 -28.27
CA ALA A 240 11.78 3.19 -28.50
C ALA A 240 12.13 2.99 -29.97
N TYR A 241 13.12 2.14 -30.23
CA TYR A 241 13.44 1.62 -31.55
C TYR A 241 13.48 0.10 -31.47
N THR A 242 12.75 -0.56 -32.37
CA THR A 242 12.59 -2.02 -32.38
C THR A 242 13.02 -2.58 -33.74
N GLY A 243 14.24 -3.11 -33.83
CA GLY A 243 14.71 -3.85 -35.00
C GLY A 243 14.65 -5.37 -34.79
N GLU A 244 15.00 -6.13 -35.83
CA GLU A 244 14.99 -7.61 -35.80
C GLU A 244 15.96 -8.21 -34.78
N THR A 245 17.12 -7.58 -34.59
CA THR A 245 18.21 -8.09 -33.74
C THR A 245 18.43 -7.29 -32.47
N ALA A 246 18.07 -6.01 -32.48
CA ALA A 246 18.32 -5.09 -31.38
C ALA A 246 17.13 -4.16 -31.15
N GLN A 247 16.92 -3.83 -29.88
CA GLN A 247 15.94 -2.86 -29.42
C GLN A 247 16.59 -1.91 -28.42
N ILE A 248 16.17 -0.66 -28.42
CA ILE A 248 16.63 0.36 -27.47
C ILE A 248 15.45 1.27 -27.12
N GLN A 249 15.35 1.70 -25.87
CA GLN A 249 14.31 2.58 -25.39
C GLN A 249 14.88 3.59 -24.42
N PHE A 250 14.52 4.85 -24.62
CA PHE A 250 14.79 5.97 -23.73
C PHE A 250 13.48 6.44 -23.10
N ASP A 251 13.46 6.55 -21.78
CA ASP A 251 12.32 7.05 -21.02
C ASP A 251 12.71 8.25 -20.15
N TYR A 252 11.81 9.21 -20.06
CA TYR A 252 11.83 10.30 -19.08
C TYR A 252 10.55 10.25 -18.26
N TYR A 253 10.71 10.35 -16.93
CA TYR A 253 9.62 10.40 -15.97
C TYR A 253 9.81 11.61 -15.06
N LEU A 254 8.73 12.35 -14.83
CA LEU A 254 8.63 13.42 -13.84
C LEU A 254 7.37 13.17 -13.02
N SER A 255 7.48 13.32 -11.70
CA SER A 255 6.39 13.32 -10.73
C SER A 255 6.56 14.53 -9.83
N ALA A 256 5.51 15.33 -9.65
CA ALA A 256 5.48 16.45 -8.72
C ALA A 256 4.26 16.29 -7.80
N PHE A 257 4.49 16.22 -6.50
CA PHE A 257 3.48 16.12 -5.46
C PHE A 257 3.38 17.46 -4.73
N ASP A 258 2.16 17.99 -4.66
CA ASP A 258 1.78 19.21 -3.96
C ASP A 258 0.71 18.86 -2.92
N ASN A 259 0.90 19.31 -1.69
CA ASN A 259 -0.05 19.21 -0.60
C ASN A 259 -0.46 20.61 -0.18
N ALA A 260 -1.70 21.00 -0.48
CA ALA A 260 -2.22 22.33 -0.16
C ALA A 260 -2.32 22.62 1.36
N LYS A 261 -2.03 21.64 2.20
CA LYS A 261 -2.05 21.71 3.67
C LYS A 261 -0.67 21.29 4.22
N GLU A 262 0.18 22.26 4.56
CA GLU A 262 1.53 22.00 5.13
C GLU A 262 1.48 21.45 6.58
N SER A 263 0.45 21.84 7.34
CA SER A 263 0.33 21.50 8.76
C SER A 263 -1.09 21.64 9.29
N ILE A 264 -1.36 21.02 10.44
CA ILE A 264 -2.57 21.19 11.23
C ILE A 264 -2.21 21.88 12.54
N THR A 265 -2.85 23.00 12.84
CA THR A 265 -2.83 23.62 14.17
C THR A 265 -4.10 23.24 14.90
N TRP A 266 -3.99 22.81 16.16
CA TRP A 266 -5.14 22.31 16.90
C TRP A 266 -5.13 22.71 18.38
N ASP A 267 -6.30 22.97 18.95
CA ASP A 267 -6.47 23.34 20.36
C ASP A 267 -6.21 22.15 21.29
N ASN A 268 -5.48 22.34 22.37
CA ASN A 268 -5.18 21.26 23.31
C ASN A 268 -6.38 20.95 24.24
N PRO A 269 -7.04 19.79 24.14
CA PRO A 269 -8.15 19.42 25.01
C PRO A 269 -7.66 18.95 26.39
N PHE A 270 -6.38 18.63 26.51
CA PHE A 270 -5.78 18.19 27.76
C PHE A 270 -5.14 19.34 28.52
N TYR A 271 -4.94 19.18 29.82
CA TYR A 271 -3.94 19.94 30.58
C TYR A 271 -3.07 18.98 31.40
N PHE A 272 -1.84 19.37 31.64
CA PHE A 272 -0.86 18.60 32.39
C PHE A 272 -0.76 19.11 33.82
N THR A 273 -0.62 18.17 34.76
CA THR A 273 -0.43 18.43 36.19
C THR A 273 0.86 17.76 36.64
N GLY A 274 1.72 18.49 37.36
CA GLY A 274 2.96 17.94 37.89
C GLY A 274 3.76 18.94 38.70
N THR A 275 4.70 18.46 39.51
CA THR A 275 5.59 19.30 40.31
C THR A 275 6.43 20.20 39.40
N GLY A 276 6.32 21.52 39.58
CA GLY A 276 7.06 22.51 38.78
C GLY A 276 6.34 23.03 37.54
N TYR A 277 5.10 22.59 37.28
CA TYR A 277 4.29 23.06 36.15
C TYR A 277 3.01 23.74 36.60
N THR A 278 2.76 24.95 36.11
CA THR A 278 1.53 25.71 36.37
C THR A 278 0.55 25.59 35.20
N LEU A 279 -0.74 25.83 35.46
CA LEU A 279 -1.76 25.89 34.40
C LEU A 279 -1.42 26.96 33.33
N ALA A 280 -0.76 28.05 33.71
CA ALA A 280 -0.33 29.09 32.78
C ALA A 280 0.75 28.63 31.77
N GLN A 281 1.47 27.54 32.08
CA GLN A 281 2.49 26.95 31.22
C GLN A 281 1.93 25.81 30.36
N ASN A 282 0.63 25.52 30.39
CA ASN A 282 0.07 24.49 29.53
C ASN A 282 -0.02 24.98 28.08
N PRO A 283 0.37 24.17 27.08
CA PRO A 283 0.14 24.55 25.69
C PRO A 283 -1.36 24.68 25.46
N THR A 284 -1.77 25.77 24.83
CA THR A 284 -3.15 26.02 24.41
C THR A 284 -3.42 25.40 23.05
N THR A 285 -2.40 25.31 22.20
CA THR A 285 -2.46 24.74 20.85
C THR A 285 -1.22 23.87 20.60
N ALA A 286 -1.33 22.94 19.66
CA ALA A 286 -0.19 22.22 19.08
C ALA A 286 -0.18 22.38 17.55
N LYS A 287 0.91 21.95 16.91
CA LYS A 287 1.05 21.96 15.46
C LYS A 287 1.66 20.65 14.98
N THR A 288 1.00 20.02 14.02
CA THR A 288 1.40 18.74 13.41
C THR A 288 1.76 18.99 11.94
N SER A 289 2.94 18.56 11.50
CA SER A 289 3.34 18.62 10.08
C SER A 289 2.57 17.61 9.24
N LEU A 290 2.26 17.97 8.01
CA LEU A 290 1.69 17.08 7.00
C LEU A 290 2.75 16.67 5.96
N PRO A 291 2.46 15.72 5.05
CA PRO A 291 3.41 15.30 4.04
C PRO A 291 3.85 16.49 3.16
N PRO A 292 5.17 16.71 2.97
CA PRO A 292 5.64 17.90 2.28
C PRO A 292 5.60 17.77 0.76
N ASP A 293 5.54 18.91 0.08
CA ASP A 293 5.69 19.03 -1.38
C ASP A 293 7.01 18.41 -1.83
N ASN A 294 7.00 17.57 -2.86
CA ASN A 294 8.24 16.94 -3.36
C ASN A 294 8.17 16.61 -4.84
N GLN A 295 9.33 16.42 -5.46
CA GLN A 295 9.43 16.03 -6.86
C GLN A 295 10.40 14.89 -7.08
N HIS A 296 10.15 14.11 -8.13
CA HIS A 296 11.02 13.03 -8.58
C HIS A 296 11.15 13.08 -10.10
N GLN A 297 12.39 13.12 -10.59
CA GLN A 297 12.72 13.03 -12.01
C GLN A 297 13.58 11.81 -12.26
N ARG A 298 13.37 11.13 -13.38
CA ARG A 298 14.14 9.94 -13.74
C ARG A 298 14.33 9.83 -15.24
N VAL A 299 15.55 9.53 -15.66
CA VAL A 299 15.90 9.11 -17.01
C VAL A 299 16.24 7.63 -17.01
N SER A 300 15.80 6.90 -18.03
CA SER A 300 16.09 5.47 -18.20
C SER A 300 16.50 5.19 -19.63
N LEU A 301 17.55 4.39 -19.79
CA LEU A 301 17.98 3.84 -21.06
C LEU A 301 17.99 2.33 -20.94
N SER A 302 17.16 1.65 -21.73
CA SER A 302 17.11 0.19 -21.78
C SER A 302 17.34 -0.32 -23.19
N GLY A 303 17.81 -1.56 -23.30
CA GLY A 303 18.02 -2.18 -24.59
C GLY A 303 18.24 -3.68 -24.50
N GLY A 304 18.16 -4.33 -25.65
CA GLY A 304 18.42 -5.76 -25.75
C GLY A 304 18.89 -6.14 -27.14
N ILE A 305 19.74 -7.15 -27.20
CA ILE A 305 20.29 -7.69 -28.45
C ILE A 305 20.20 -9.22 -28.45
N ASN A 306 19.75 -9.75 -29.58
CA ASN A 306 19.78 -11.18 -29.87
C ASN A 306 21.12 -11.53 -30.53
N LEU A 307 21.81 -12.50 -29.95
CA LEU A 307 23.11 -13.03 -30.38
C LEU A 307 22.96 -14.49 -30.83
N PRO A 308 23.96 -15.05 -31.54
CA PRO A 308 23.98 -16.47 -31.89
C PRO A 308 23.81 -17.41 -30.68
N LEU A 309 23.54 -18.69 -30.96
CA LEU A 309 23.27 -19.72 -29.94
C LEU A 309 22.03 -19.45 -29.08
N ALA A 310 21.01 -18.81 -29.67
CA ALA A 310 19.80 -18.39 -28.95
C ALA A 310 20.13 -17.63 -27.65
N THR A 311 21.10 -16.71 -27.76
CA THR A 311 21.55 -15.88 -26.64
C THR A 311 20.89 -14.52 -26.74
N ARG A 312 20.40 -14.00 -25.63
CA ARG A 312 19.88 -12.64 -25.51
C ARG A 312 20.58 -11.93 -24.37
N ILE A 313 21.06 -10.72 -24.65
CA ILE A 313 21.57 -9.79 -23.66
C ILE A 313 20.60 -8.63 -23.57
N SER A 314 20.28 -8.20 -22.36
CA SER A 314 19.44 -7.04 -22.09
C SER A 314 20.06 -6.22 -20.96
N ALA A 315 19.97 -4.90 -21.06
CA ALA A 315 20.53 -3.97 -20.11
C ALA A 315 19.53 -2.83 -19.85
N ILE A 316 19.59 -2.27 -18.64
CA ILE A 316 18.90 -1.04 -18.27
C ILE A 316 19.82 -0.21 -17.38
N ALA A 317 19.86 1.09 -17.61
CA ALA A 317 20.55 2.07 -16.79
C ALA A 317 19.60 3.23 -16.51
N GLU A 318 19.42 3.56 -15.25
CA GLU A 318 18.50 4.61 -14.80
C GLU A 318 19.21 5.50 -13.79
N TYR A 319 18.93 6.79 -13.89
CA TYR A 319 19.35 7.80 -12.93
C TYR A 319 18.16 8.69 -12.62
N GLY A 320 17.92 8.95 -11.35
CA GLY A 320 16.82 9.81 -10.92
C GLY A 320 17.17 10.62 -9.69
N ILE A 321 16.51 11.77 -9.56
CA ILE A 321 16.73 12.75 -8.50
C ILE A 321 15.39 12.99 -7.82
N MET A 322 15.35 12.89 -6.50
CA MET A 322 14.21 13.22 -5.66
C MET A 322 14.54 14.46 -4.82
N GLU A 323 13.69 15.48 -4.86
CA GLU A 323 13.93 16.77 -4.19
C GLU A 323 12.74 17.17 -3.31
N GLN A 324 13.02 17.83 -2.18
CA GLN A 324 12.04 18.38 -1.24
C GLN A 324 12.62 19.63 -0.54
N ASP A 325 12.05 20.80 -0.81
CA ASP A 325 12.54 22.10 -0.33
C ASP A 325 11.49 22.94 0.42
N GLU A 326 10.44 22.31 0.95
CA GLU A 326 9.42 22.98 1.74
C GLU A 326 10.00 23.65 2.99
N ILE A 327 9.37 24.76 3.39
CA ILE A 327 9.74 25.52 4.57
C ILE A 327 9.51 24.68 5.83
N LEU A 328 10.55 24.53 6.63
CA LEU A 328 10.48 23.81 7.89
C LEU A 328 9.60 24.56 8.90
N LEU A 329 8.77 23.81 9.63
CA LEU A 329 8.02 24.34 10.76
C LEU A 329 8.97 24.79 11.88
N PRO A 330 8.65 25.87 12.61
CA PRO A 330 9.45 26.31 13.76
C PRO A 330 9.46 25.23 14.85
N TYR A 331 10.49 25.27 15.71
CA TYR A 331 10.62 24.36 16.85
C TYR A 331 9.40 24.30 17.77
N SER A 332 8.64 25.40 17.86
CA SER A 332 7.38 25.45 18.60
C SER A 332 6.47 26.53 18.03
N ASN A 333 5.15 26.28 18.09
CA ASN A 333 4.13 27.32 17.89
C ASN A 333 3.60 27.88 19.22
N ASN A 334 4.08 27.39 20.36
CA ASN A 334 3.59 27.80 21.67
C ASN A 334 4.22 29.17 22.05
N PRO A 335 3.43 30.25 22.15
CA PRO A 335 3.94 31.60 22.41
C PRO A 335 4.48 31.77 23.82
N ASN A 336 4.19 30.84 24.74
CA ASN A 336 4.65 30.90 26.12
C ASN A 336 6.03 30.27 26.33
N THR A 337 6.69 29.74 25.29
CA THR A 337 8.01 29.10 25.42
C THR A 337 9.15 30.13 25.47
N THR A 338 10.33 29.72 25.95
CA THR A 338 11.55 30.56 25.93
C THR A 338 12.48 30.19 24.77
N ILE A 339 11.92 29.64 23.68
CA ILE A 339 12.66 29.22 22.50
C ILE A 339 12.99 30.44 21.65
N THR A 340 14.27 30.78 21.55
CA THR A 340 14.74 31.96 20.80
C THR A 340 15.69 31.61 19.65
N ALA A 341 16.11 30.35 19.53
CA ALA A 341 17.00 29.93 18.45
C ALA A 341 16.21 29.81 17.15
N ALA A 342 16.78 30.34 16.07
CA ALA A 342 16.30 30.03 14.73
C ALA A 342 16.55 28.56 14.41
N LEU A 343 15.73 27.99 13.52
CA LEU A 343 16.08 26.72 12.88
C LEU A 343 17.46 26.88 12.22
N PRO A 344 18.29 25.84 12.19
CA PRO A 344 19.62 25.93 11.58
C PRO A 344 19.55 26.16 10.05
N ARG A 345 18.37 25.96 9.45
CA ARG A 345 18.03 26.23 8.05
C ARG A 345 16.52 26.43 7.92
N ASN A 346 16.09 27.12 6.86
CA ASN A 346 14.68 27.43 6.61
C ASN A 346 13.94 26.31 5.87
N THR A 347 14.63 25.50 5.09
CA THR A 347 14.05 24.40 4.29
C THR A 347 14.81 23.11 4.54
N ALA A 348 14.23 21.98 4.12
CA ALA A 348 14.91 20.70 4.19
C ALA A 348 15.98 20.52 3.11
N ASP A 349 15.93 21.29 2.01
CA ASP A 349 16.85 21.20 0.85
C ASP A 349 17.33 19.76 0.62
N ALA A 350 16.36 18.85 0.60
CA ALA A 350 16.59 17.42 0.70
C ALA A 350 16.66 16.86 -0.71
N GLU A 351 17.74 16.15 -1.00
CA GLU A 351 18.04 15.59 -2.30
C GLU A 351 18.46 14.14 -2.13
N ILE A 352 17.88 13.26 -2.93
CA ILE A 352 18.26 11.85 -3.01
C ILE A 352 18.43 11.47 -4.48
N ASP A 353 19.66 11.12 -4.83
CA ASP A 353 20.02 10.55 -6.11
C ASP A 353 19.81 9.05 -6.10
N THR A 354 19.28 8.52 -7.19
CA THR A 354 19.06 7.09 -7.39
C THR A 354 19.79 6.63 -8.64
N THR A 355 20.54 5.53 -8.53
CA THR A 355 21.18 4.89 -9.68
C THR A 355 20.75 3.45 -9.74
N HIS A 356 20.31 2.99 -10.91
CA HIS A 356 19.93 1.61 -11.16
C HIS A 356 20.62 1.08 -12.42
N ILE A 357 21.32 -0.03 -12.30
CA ILE A 357 21.88 -0.76 -13.44
C ILE A 357 21.40 -2.20 -13.36
N GLY A 358 20.74 -2.66 -14.41
CA GLY A 358 20.32 -4.04 -14.57
C GLY A 358 20.95 -4.65 -15.81
N LEU A 359 21.56 -5.83 -15.67
CA LEU A 359 22.07 -6.63 -16.77
C LEU A 359 21.47 -8.02 -16.70
N ASN A 360 21.00 -8.54 -17.84
CA ASN A 360 20.46 -9.89 -17.94
C ASN A 360 20.97 -10.55 -19.22
N ILE A 361 21.52 -11.75 -19.05
CA ILE A 361 22.01 -12.60 -20.12
C ILE A 361 21.28 -13.93 -20.01
N SER A 362 20.63 -14.38 -21.08
CA SER A 362 20.01 -15.69 -21.16
C SER A 362 20.48 -16.40 -22.43
N SER A 363 20.89 -17.66 -22.32
CA SER A 363 21.38 -18.44 -23.44
C SER A 363 20.90 -19.88 -23.39
N ARG A 364 20.67 -20.48 -24.56
CA ARG A 364 20.42 -21.91 -24.73
C ARG A 364 21.60 -22.55 -25.44
N LEU A 365 22.74 -22.62 -24.74
CA LEU A 365 24.02 -23.10 -25.27
C LEU A 365 23.93 -24.48 -25.93
N ILE A 366 23.09 -25.37 -25.39
CA ILE A 366 22.70 -26.65 -25.99
C ILE A 366 21.19 -26.86 -25.83
N SER A 367 20.60 -27.70 -26.68
CA SER A 367 19.14 -27.90 -26.72
C SER A 367 18.51 -28.30 -25.38
N ARG A 368 19.27 -28.94 -24.47
CA ARG A 368 18.79 -29.39 -23.16
C ARG A 368 19.19 -28.49 -21.98
N LEU A 369 20.02 -27.47 -22.17
CA LEU A 369 20.52 -26.62 -21.09
C LEU A 369 20.32 -25.14 -21.43
N GLY A 370 19.49 -24.47 -20.64
CA GLY A 370 19.38 -23.02 -20.61
C GLY A 370 20.13 -22.46 -19.40
N ILE A 371 20.86 -21.38 -19.60
CA ILE A 371 21.57 -20.64 -18.54
C ILE A 371 21.10 -19.19 -18.58
N SER A 372 20.84 -18.60 -17.42
CA SER A 372 20.64 -17.17 -17.28
C SER A 372 21.47 -16.60 -16.15
N ALA A 373 22.05 -15.43 -16.37
CA ALA A 373 22.77 -14.65 -15.37
C ALA A 373 22.19 -13.24 -15.33
N ARG A 374 21.96 -12.73 -14.12
CA ARG A 374 21.44 -11.39 -13.88
C ARG A 374 22.33 -10.67 -12.89
N TYR A 375 22.57 -9.40 -13.15
CA TYR A 375 23.21 -8.49 -12.21
C TYR A 375 22.33 -7.26 -12.03
N ARG A 376 22.17 -6.83 -10.78
CA ARG A 376 21.48 -5.60 -10.40
C ARG A 376 22.37 -4.81 -9.46
N TYR A 377 22.59 -3.55 -9.80
CA TYR A 377 23.12 -2.52 -8.93
C TYR A 377 22.01 -1.51 -8.67
N TYR A 378 21.77 -1.16 -7.42
CA TYR A 378 20.84 -0.09 -7.04
C TYR A 378 21.45 0.71 -5.90
N SER A 379 21.54 2.02 -6.03
CA SER A 379 21.99 2.90 -4.95
C SER A 379 21.03 4.06 -4.74
N THR A 380 20.95 4.50 -3.49
CA THR A 380 20.46 5.81 -3.08
C THR A 380 21.62 6.58 -2.49
N ASP A 381 21.81 7.82 -2.91
CA ASP A 381 22.78 8.77 -2.35
C ASP A 381 22.03 10.02 -1.88
N ASN A 382 21.93 10.20 -0.57
CA ASN A 382 21.13 11.20 0.09
C ASN A 382 22.03 12.37 0.44
N ALA A 383 22.11 13.31 -0.50
CA ALA A 383 22.91 14.52 -0.41
C ALA A 383 22.35 15.54 0.59
N THR A 384 21.24 15.24 1.28
CA THR A 384 20.64 16.14 2.29
C THR A 384 21.66 16.52 3.36
N GLN A 385 21.83 17.82 3.57
CA GLN A 385 22.80 18.34 4.52
C GLN A 385 22.56 17.82 5.95
N ARG A 386 23.57 17.18 6.54
CA ARG A 386 23.58 16.80 7.95
C ARG A 386 23.78 18.03 8.84
N THR A 387 22.77 18.34 9.63
CA THR A 387 22.64 19.57 10.41
C THR A 387 22.17 19.24 11.83
N LEU A 388 22.70 19.94 12.83
CA LEU A 388 22.32 19.74 14.22
C LEU A 388 21.01 20.48 14.53
N PHE A 389 19.97 19.75 14.93
CA PHE A 389 18.71 20.31 15.40
C PHE A 389 18.63 20.24 16.92
N GLN A 390 18.30 21.37 17.55
CA GLN A 390 18.07 21.45 18.98
C GLN A 390 16.59 21.16 19.27
N TYR A 391 16.21 19.88 19.28
CA TYR A 391 14.85 19.43 19.57
C TYR A 391 14.32 19.97 20.90
N VAL A 392 13.04 20.30 20.92
CA VAL A 392 12.36 20.76 22.13
C VAL A 392 11.90 19.54 22.91
N LYS A 393 12.27 19.47 24.18
CA LYS A 393 11.99 18.31 25.05
C LYS A 393 10.49 18.13 25.35
N ASN A 394 9.73 19.23 25.39
CA ASN A 394 8.33 19.22 25.81
C ASN A 394 7.53 20.40 25.24
N ASP A 395 6.20 20.30 25.29
CA ASP A 395 5.29 21.26 24.67
C ASP A 395 4.87 22.41 25.59
N THR A 396 5.36 22.47 26.83
CA THR A 396 4.89 23.46 27.83
C THR A 396 5.46 24.86 27.59
N GLY A 397 4.80 25.89 28.12
CA GLY A 397 5.34 27.25 28.22
C GLY A 397 6.54 27.40 29.18
N GLY A 398 7.05 26.31 29.73
CA GLY A 398 8.38 26.25 30.37
C GLY A 398 9.44 25.62 29.47
N ALA A 399 9.09 25.22 28.24
CA ALA A 399 10.01 24.59 27.32
C ALA A 399 11.13 25.58 26.97
N ALA A 400 12.34 25.12 27.26
CA ALA A 400 13.57 25.83 26.93
C ALA A 400 14.24 25.14 25.75
N GLN A 401 14.98 25.94 24.98
CA GLN A 401 15.81 25.44 23.90
C GLN A 401 16.83 24.42 24.45
N ALA A 402 16.92 23.25 23.82
CA ALA A 402 17.97 22.29 24.15
C ALA A 402 19.36 22.90 23.95
N GLY A 403 20.29 22.63 24.87
CA GLY A 403 21.69 23.04 24.70
C GLY A 403 22.36 22.26 23.56
N LEU A 404 23.36 22.86 22.90
CA LEU A 404 24.11 22.25 21.80
C LEU A 404 24.81 20.92 22.19
N ASN A 405 25.08 20.74 23.48
CA ASN A 405 25.74 19.56 24.04
C ASN A 405 24.76 18.79 24.95
N SER A 406 23.60 18.42 24.43
CA SER A 406 22.57 17.68 25.17
C SER A 406 21.98 16.55 24.32
N ASN A 407 21.31 15.59 24.97
CA ASN A 407 20.59 14.49 24.30
C ASN A 407 19.48 14.96 23.34
N TRP A 408 19.08 16.23 23.44
CA TRP A 408 18.03 16.83 22.62
C TRP A 408 18.63 17.71 21.51
N ALA A 409 19.95 17.75 21.35
CA ALA A 409 20.60 18.28 20.15
C ALA A 409 21.06 17.09 19.29
N ALA A 410 20.35 16.84 18.20
CA ALA A 410 20.62 15.68 17.35
C ALA A 410 20.69 16.06 15.86
N TYR A 411 21.60 15.40 15.16
CA TYR A 411 21.77 15.50 13.72
C TYR A 411 20.68 14.70 13.00
N ASN A 412 20.16 15.24 11.90
CA ASN A 412 19.43 14.42 10.94
C ASN A 412 20.37 13.38 10.33
N LEU A 413 19.83 12.19 10.04
CA LEU A 413 20.58 11.09 9.44
C LEU A 413 20.10 10.89 7.99
N PRO A 414 20.82 11.40 6.98
CA PRO A 414 20.51 11.12 5.58
C PRO A 414 20.82 9.63 5.29
N TYR A 415 19.79 8.80 5.39
CA TYR A 415 19.93 7.36 5.19
C TYR A 415 20.15 7.01 3.72
N ASP A 416 21.11 6.11 3.48
CA ASP A 416 21.46 5.61 2.16
C ASP A 416 21.69 4.12 2.13
N SER A 417 21.56 3.55 0.93
CA SER A 417 21.85 2.15 0.69
C SER A 417 22.42 1.90 -0.69
N THR A 418 23.32 0.93 -0.78
CA THR A 418 23.79 0.36 -2.05
C THR A 418 23.55 -1.13 -2.03
N GLN A 419 22.90 -1.65 -3.08
CA GLN A 419 22.61 -3.05 -3.28
C GLN A 419 23.30 -3.58 -4.54
N ASN A 420 24.05 -4.67 -4.38
CA ASN A 420 24.63 -5.46 -5.45
C ASN A 420 24.05 -6.87 -5.41
N GLN A 421 23.37 -7.28 -6.47
CA GLN A 421 22.74 -8.60 -6.54
C GLN A 421 23.15 -9.33 -7.82
N VAL A 422 23.65 -10.55 -7.67
CA VAL A 422 23.95 -11.47 -8.77
C VAL A 422 23.03 -12.68 -8.64
N LYS A 423 22.40 -13.08 -9.75
CA LYS A 423 21.60 -14.31 -9.83
C LYS A 423 22.06 -15.15 -11.01
N VAL A 424 22.29 -16.43 -10.77
CA VAL A 424 22.63 -17.39 -11.82
C VAL A 424 21.64 -18.54 -11.74
N ASP A 425 21.02 -18.88 -12.86
CA ASP A 425 20.08 -19.99 -12.97
C ASP A 425 20.48 -20.90 -14.12
N ALA A 426 20.34 -22.21 -13.92
CA ALA A 426 20.51 -23.23 -14.95
C ALA A 426 19.27 -24.12 -15.00
N SER A 427 18.71 -24.29 -16.20
CA SER A 427 17.56 -25.15 -16.48
C SER A 427 17.98 -26.29 -17.38
N TYR A 428 17.91 -27.51 -16.88
CA TYR A 428 18.28 -28.72 -17.60
C TYR A 428 17.08 -29.63 -17.83
N TYR A 429 16.79 -29.94 -19.10
CA TYR A 429 15.78 -30.92 -19.49
C TYR A 429 16.37 -32.32 -19.33
N LEU A 430 16.01 -33.01 -18.26
CA LEU A 430 16.48 -34.37 -17.95
C LEU A 430 16.05 -35.34 -19.06
N PHE A 431 14.76 -35.30 -19.41
CA PHE A 431 14.10 -36.04 -20.48
C PHE A 431 12.77 -35.34 -20.84
N SER A 432 12.07 -35.83 -21.86
CA SER A 432 10.77 -35.25 -22.25
C SER A 432 9.83 -35.26 -21.05
N GLY A 433 9.23 -34.11 -20.75
CA GLY A 433 8.33 -33.95 -19.62
C GLY A 433 8.99 -33.74 -18.25
N ALA A 434 10.32 -33.79 -18.10
CA ALA A 434 10.99 -33.52 -16.82
C ALA A 434 12.12 -32.48 -16.94
N ALA A 435 12.07 -31.44 -16.10
CA ALA A 435 13.07 -30.37 -16.08
C ALA A 435 13.53 -30.05 -14.65
N LEU A 436 14.84 -30.03 -14.45
CA LEU A 436 15.48 -29.56 -13.22
C LEU A 436 15.98 -28.13 -13.42
N LYS A 437 15.63 -27.24 -12.51
CA LYS A 437 16.16 -25.88 -12.42
C LYS A 437 16.96 -25.75 -11.14
N ILE A 438 18.17 -25.24 -11.23
CA ILE A 438 19.01 -24.88 -10.09
C ILE A 438 19.36 -23.40 -10.19
N GLY A 439 19.47 -22.72 -9.05
CA GLY A 439 19.79 -21.30 -9.00
C GLY A 439 20.60 -20.92 -7.77
N TYR A 440 21.38 -19.86 -7.92
CA TYR A 440 22.17 -19.25 -6.86
C TYR A 440 22.01 -17.73 -6.93
N ASP A 441 21.66 -17.11 -5.81
CA ASP A 441 21.67 -15.65 -5.65
C ASP A 441 22.71 -15.24 -4.61
N HIS A 442 23.41 -14.16 -4.90
CA HIS A 442 24.26 -13.45 -3.97
C HIS A 442 23.82 -12.00 -3.90
N ASP A 443 23.47 -11.53 -2.71
CA ASP A 443 22.98 -10.17 -2.46
C ASP A 443 23.85 -9.51 -1.41
N ILE A 444 24.39 -8.33 -1.70
CA ILE A 444 25.14 -7.50 -0.77
C ILE A 444 24.40 -6.18 -0.66
N VAL A 445 24.04 -5.80 0.57
CA VAL A 445 23.45 -4.50 0.85
C VAL A 445 24.28 -3.77 1.89
N ASP A 446 24.84 -2.64 1.49
CA ASP A 446 25.55 -1.68 2.31
C ASP A 446 24.61 -0.53 2.68
N ARG A 447 24.67 -0.04 3.92
CA ARG A 447 23.77 0.99 4.45
C ARG A 447 24.51 1.98 5.34
N ASN A 448 24.20 3.26 5.19
CA ASN A 448 24.63 4.29 6.13
C ASN A 448 23.71 4.33 7.35
N TYR A 449 24.26 4.71 8.51
CA TYR A 449 23.51 4.93 9.74
C TYR A 449 22.66 3.71 10.16
N ARG A 450 23.24 2.51 10.14
CA ARG A 450 22.58 1.29 10.64
C ARG A 450 23.54 0.53 11.54
N GLU A 451 23.03 -0.15 12.55
CA GLU A 451 23.84 -0.93 13.50
C GLU A 451 24.65 -2.05 12.81
N VAL A 452 24.18 -2.51 11.64
CA VAL A 452 24.93 -3.35 10.71
C VAL A 452 25.03 -2.61 9.38
N GLU A 453 26.25 -2.28 8.96
CA GLU A 453 26.55 -1.55 7.73
C GLU A 453 26.32 -2.44 6.50
N THR A 454 26.95 -3.62 6.47
CA THR A 454 26.85 -4.56 5.35
C THR A 454 26.14 -5.85 5.76
N THR A 455 25.17 -6.26 4.95
CA THR A 455 24.55 -7.60 5.01
C THR A 455 24.77 -8.34 3.71
N LYS A 456 25.14 -9.62 3.78
CA LYS A 456 25.34 -10.50 2.63
C LYS A 456 24.37 -11.67 2.72
N GLU A 457 23.62 -11.95 1.66
CA GLU A 457 22.68 -13.07 1.61
C GLU A 457 23.04 -14.00 0.45
N ASN A 458 23.23 -15.29 0.75
CA ASN A 458 23.43 -16.34 -0.24
C ASN A 458 22.17 -17.20 -0.29
N THR A 459 21.54 -17.32 -1.46
CA THR A 459 20.34 -18.15 -1.64
C THR A 459 20.59 -19.25 -2.65
N TYR A 460 20.37 -20.50 -2.24
CA TYR A 460 20.42 -21.67 -3.10
C TYR A 460 18.99 -22.11 -3.43
N ARG A 461 18.70 -22.37 -4.71
CA ARG A 461 17.37 -22.79 -5.19
C ARG A 461 17.45 -24.05 -6.03
N ALA A 462 16.46 -24.90 -5.89
CA ALA A 462 16.20 -26.01 -6.78
C ALA A 462 14.69 -26.13 -7.06
N ARG A 463 14.33 -26.43 -8.31
CA ARG A 463 12.96 -26.79 -8.69
C ARG A 463 12.97 -27.95 -9.67
N LEU A 464 12.19 -28.98 -9.38
CA LEU A 464 11.93 -30.09 -10.29
C LEU A 464 10.50 -29.94 -10.80
N ASN A 465 10.33 -29.95 -12.12
CA ASN A 465 9.03 -30.03 -12.77
C ASN A 465 8.91 -31.35 -13.53
N SER A 466 7.73 -31.95 -13.47
CA SER A 466 7.39 -33.21 -14.10
C SER A 466 6.02 -33.13 -14.76
N SER A 467 5.92 -33.63 -15.98
CA SER A 467 4.73 -33.77 -16.83
C SER A 467 4.84 -35.09 -17.60
N LEU A 468 5.37 -36.11 -16.92
CA LEU A 468 5.65 -37.43 -17.50
C LEU A 468 4.40 -38.25 -17.79
N SER A 469 3.26 -37.83 -17.23
CA SER A 469 1.97 -38.45 -17.44
C SER A 469 0.99 -37.40 -17.95
N SER A 470 0.11 -37.79 -18.87
CA SER A 470 -1.05 -36.97 -19.25
C SER A 470 -2.07 -36.85 -18.13
N PHE A 471 -2.03 -37.75 -17.13
CA PHE A 471 -2.93 -37.72 -15.98
C PHE A 471 -2.47 -36.74 -14.89
N ALA A 472 -1.18 -36.39 -14.82
CA ALA A 472 -0.69 -35.51 -13.75
C ALA A 472 0.57 -34.74 -14.14
N SER A 473 0.62 -33.48 -13.72
CA SER A 473 1.83 -32.68 -13.64
C SER A 473 2.17 -32.35 -12.20
N ALA A 474 3.45 -32.31 -11.87
CA ALA A 474 3.93 -32.01 -10.53
C ALA A 474 5.16 -31.12 -10.54
N GLY A 475 5.24 -30.21 -9.58
CA GLY A 475 6.36 -29.35 -9.29
C GLY A 475 6.77 -29.47 -7.82
N MET A 476 8.06 -29.46 -7.56
CA MET A 476 8.62 -29.32 -6.21
C MET A 476 9.73 -28.28 -6.24
N ASN A 477 9.69 -27.34 -5.30
CA ASN A 477 10.70 -26.30 -5.16
C ASN A 477 11.25 -26.25 -3.74
N TYR A 478 12.53 -25.93 -3.65
CA TYR A 478 13.27 -25.76 -2.41
C TYR A 478 14.17 -24.53 -2.53
N SER A 479 14.23 -23.71 -1.48
CA SER A 479 15.25 -22.69 -1.34
C SER A 479 15.77 -22.60 0.08
N TYR A 480 17.08 -22.40 0.22
CA TYR A 480 17.73 -22.09 1.49
C TYR A 480 18.55 -20.82 1.33
N ALA A 481 18.35 -19.85 2.20
CA ALA A 481 19.02 -18.56 2.16
C ALA A 481 19.65 -18.23 3.51
N GLU A 482 20.91 -17.81 3.49
CA GLU A 482 21.68 -17.42 4.66
C GLU A 482 22.06 -15.96 4.54
N ARG A 483 21.47 -15.12 5.39
CA ARG A 483 21.86 -13.72 5.53
C ARG A 483 22.80 -13.59 6.71
N ARG A 484 23.96 -12.98 6.46
CA ARG A 484 24.99 -12.69 7.46
C ARG A 484 25.41 -11.23 7.38
N GLY A 485 25.42 -10.54 8.51
CA GLY A 485 25.91 -9.18 8.68
C GLY A 485 27.28 -9.15 9.37
N GLY A 486 27.89 -7.96 9.38
CA GLY A 486 29.00 -7.67 10.29
C GLY A 486 28.57 -7.67 11.77
N GLN A 487 29.47 -7.24 12.67
CA GLN A 487 29.09 -7.06 14.07
C GLN A 487 27.98 -5.99 14.18
N TYR A 488 27.02 -6.27 15.06
CA TYR A 488 25.96 -5.32 15.39
C TYR A 488 26.52 -4.29 16.37
N GLU A 489 26.72 -3.06 15.92
CA GLU A 489 27.25 -1.98 16.76
C GLU A 489 26.10 -1.17 17.35
N GLU A 490 25.81 -1.41 18.64
CA GLU A 490 24.64 -0.85 19.31
C GLU A 490 24.70 0.67 19.44
N SER A 491 25.90 1.24 19.59
CA SER A 491 26.10 2.68 19.75
C SER A 491 26.16 3.46 18.45
N ARG A 492 26.29 2.80 17.29
CA ARG A 492 26.58 3.50 16.03
C ARG A 492 25.55 4.55 15.68
N LEU A 493 24.26 4.23 15.85
CA LEU A 493 23.17 5.18 15.62
C LEU A 493 23.19 6.31 16.64
N TYR A 494 23.33 5.98 17.92
CA TYR A 494 23.38 6.95 19.00
C TYR A 494 24.52 7.97 18.78
N ASP A 495 25.72 7.46 18.48
CA ASP A 495 26.91 8.27 18.22
C ASP A 495 26.74 9.11 16.94
N ALA A 496 26.13 8.55 15.89
CA ALA A 496 25.85 9.29 14.66
C ALA A 496 24.78 10.38 14.82
N MET A 497 23.89 10.28 15.81
CA MET A 497 22.88 11.32 16.06
C MET A 497 23.43 12.48 16.89
N HIS A 498 24.47 12.30 17.69
CA HIS A 498 24.87 13.30 18.69
C HIS A 498 26.17 14.04 18.38
N THR A 499 26.41 15.16 19.08
CA THR A 499 27.69 15.88 19.02
C THR A 499 28.79 15.14 19.78
N GLN A 500 30.04 15.29 19.34
CA GLN A 500 31.18 14.65 20.01
C GLN A 500 31.34 15.16 21.45
N GLU A 501 31.09 16.45 21.69
CA GLU A 501 31.10 17.02 23.04
C GLU A 501 30.11 16.34 23.96
N TYR A 502 28.87 16.09 23.50
CA TYR A 502 27.86 15.39 24.30
C TYR A 502 28.23 13.92 24.51
N ILE A 503 28.66 13.21 23.47
CA ILE A 503 29.09 11.80 23.56
C ILE A 503 30.19 11.61 24.61
N ASN A 504 31.12 12.55 24.73
CA ASN A 504 32.19 12.52 25.73
C ASN A 504 31.67 12.62 27.18
N THR A 505 30.45 13.11 27.39
CA THR A 505 29.79 13.16 28.71
C THR A 505 29.04 11.88 29.07
N VAL A 506 28.79 11.00 28.09
CA VAL A 506 28.00 9.76 28.26
C VAL A 506 28.93 8.55 28.27
N ALA A 507 28.78 7.70 29.29
CA ALA A 507 29.52 6.44 29.39
C ALA A 507 29.17 5.50 28.22
N ALA A 508 30.16 4.76 27.70
CA ALA A 508 29.96 3.93 26.50
C ALA A 508 28.82 2.91 26.62
N ASN A 509 28.60 2.35 27.82
CA ASN A 509 27.53 1.40 28.12
C ASN A 509 26.14 2.05 28.27
N LEU A 510 25.99 3.34 27.98
CA LEU A 510 24.73 4.07 27.96
C LEU A 510 24.49 4.74 26.60
N ARG A 511 25.33 4.47 25.60
CA ARG A 511 25.21 5.05 24.25
C ARG A 511 24.34 4.17 23.37
N PHE A 512 23.05 4.10 23.67
CA PHE A 512 22.08 3.35 22.88
C PHE A 512 20.68 3.94 23.06
N ASP A 513 19.88 3.96 21.99
CA ASP A 513 18.45 4.33 22.08
C ASP A 513 17.53 3.09 22.14
N ASN A 514 18.05 1.94 21.74
CA ASN A 514 17.35 0.65 21.78
C ASN A 514 18.17 -0.34 22.61
N LEU A 515 17.51 -1.39 23.11
CA LEU A 515 18.20 -2.48 23.82
C LEU A 515 19.45 -2.94 23.07
N PRO A 516 20.62 -2.98 23.71
CA PRO A 516 21.86 -3.40 23.04
C PRO A 516 21.77 -4.80 22.38
N ASP A 517 21.09 -5.73 23.05
CA ASP A 517 20.90 -7.09 22.56
C ASP A 517 19.80 -7.22 21.47
N LEU A 518 19.14 -6.11 21.08
CA LEU A 518 18.16 -6.09 19.99
C LEU A 518 18.84 -6.40 18.66
N ARG A 519 18.20 -7.24 17.86
CA ARG A 519 18.56 -7.43 16.46
C ARG A 519 17.36 -7.07 15.59
N LYS A 520 17.47 -5.94 14.89
CA LYS A 520 16.43 -5.50 13.95
C LYS A 520 16.34 -6.51 12.79
N PHE A 521 15.14 -7.05 12.58
CA PHE A 521 14.90 -8.20 11.70
C PHE A 521 15.27 -7.95 10.23
N ASP A 522 15.38 -6.70 9.78
CA ASP A 522 15.76 -6.35 8.42
C ASP A 522 17.27 -6.43 8.18
N ILE A 523 18.10 -6.40 9.23
CA ILE A 523 19.57 -6.46 9.18
C ILE A 523 20.18 -7.62 9.98
N ALA A 524 19.39 -8.32 10.79
CA ALA A 524 19.85 -9.45 11.60
C ALA A 524 20.30 -10.67 10.77
N ASN A 525 21.16 -11.51 11.36
CA ASN A 525 21.48 -12.82 10.80
C ASN A 525 20.20 -13.66 10.71
N ARG A 526 19.97 -14.30 9.55
CA ARG A 526 18.75 -15.07 9.28
C ARG A 526 19.06 -16.27 8.41
N ASP A 527 18.48 -17.40 8.79
CA ASP A 527 18.36 -18.57 7.93
C ASP A 527 16.92 -18.70 7.47
N ARG A 528 16.73 -18.72 6.16
CA ARG A 528 15.42 -18.78 5.52
C ARG A 528 15.31 -20.05 4.71
N THR A 529 14.32 -20.86 5.05
CA THR A 529 14.03 -22.11 4.36
C THR A 529 12.65 -22.03 3.73
N LYS A 530 12.54 -22.35 2.43
CA LYS A 530 11.26 -22.46 1.74
C LYS A 530 11.13 -23.80 1.05
N TYR A 531 9.97 -24.41 1.17
CA TYR A 531 9.57 -25.57 0.37
C TYR A 531 8.21 -25.30 -0.25
N GLY A 532 8.00 -25.75 -1.47
CA GLY A 532 6.68 -25.77 -2.06
C GLY A 532 6.49 -26.96 -2.98
N ALA A 533 5.28 -27.48 -3.03
CA ALA A 533 4.88 -28.54 -3.92
C ALA A 533 3.55 -28.18 -4.59
N ASP A 534 3.46 -28.46 -5.89
CA ASP A 534 2.27 -28.27 -6.70
C ASP A 534 2.01 -29.56 -7.48
N ILE A 535 0.79 -30.07 -7.44
CA ILE A 535 0.37 -31.26 -8.21
C ILE A 535 -0.98 -30.97 -8.83
N SER A 536 -1.07 -31.09 -10.15
CA SER A 536 -2.32 -30.98 -10.90
C SER A 536 -2.65 -32.34 -11.52
N PHE A 537 -3.82 -32.87 -11.20
CA PHE A 537 -4.36 -34.10 -11.77
C PHE A 537 -5.37 -33.75 -12.86
N PHE A 538 -5.17 -34.28 -14.06
CA PHE A 538 -6.08 -34.22 -15.19
C PHE A 538 -6.88 -35.52 -15.22
N MET A 539 -7.82 -35.67 -14.28
CA MET A 539 -8.52 -36.94 -14.06
C MET A 539 -9.29 -37.40 -15.30
N THR A 540 -9.88 -36.45 -16.01
CA THR A 540 -10.58 -36.60 -17.30
C THR A 540 -10.39 -35.30 -18.10
N PRO A 541 -10.75 -35.25 -19.39
CA PRO A 541 -10.64 -34.02 -20.19
C PRO A 541 -11.42 -32.81 -19.65
N ASN A 542 -12.36 -33.05 -18.72
CA ASN A 542 -13.20 -32.02 -18.14
C ASN A 542 -13.04 -31.83 -16.63
N THR A 543 -12.09 -32.53 -16.00
CA THR A 543 -11.87 -32.46 -14.55
C THR A 543 -10.40 -32.24 -14.25
N THR A 544 -10.07 -31.13 -13.60
CA THR A 544 -8.72 -30.87 -13.06
C THR A 544 -8.80 -30.72 -11.55
N VAL A 545 -7.89 -31.34 -10.82
CA VAL A 545 -7.75 -31.20 -9.37
C VAL A 545 -6.32 -30.76 -9.05
N GLY A 546 -6.18 -29.64 -8.32
CA GLY A 546 -4.89 -29.12 -7.87
C GLY A 546 -4.67 -29.32 -6.38
N LEU A 547 -3.43 -29.65 -6.00
CA LEU A 547 -2.94 -29.68 -4.63
C LEU A 547 -1.71 -28.78 -4.55
N TYR A 548 -1.70 -27.84 -3.61
CA TYR A 548 -0.59 -26.93 -3.38
C TYR A 548 -0.22 -26.89 -1.90
N TYR A 549 1.08 -26.88 -1.66
CA TYR A 549 1.67 -26.72 -0.34
C TYR A 549 2.79 -25.70 -0.43
N ASN A 550 2.81 -24.73 0.48
CA ASN A 550 3.93 -23.82 0.66
C ASN A 550 4.31 -23.73 2.13
N TYR A 551 5.61 -23.64 2.37
CA TYR A 551 6.21 -23.46 3.69
C TYR A 551 7.34 -22.43 3.59
N MET A 552 7.36 -21.47 4.51
CA MET A 552 8.47 -20.55 4.74
C MET A 552 8.80 -20.54 6.23
N LEU A 553 10.07 -20.65 6.56
CA LEU A 553 10.61 -20.42 7.90
C LEU A 553 11.76 -19.44 7.82
N ASP A 554 11.64 -18.33 8.55
CA ASP A 554 12.72 -17.42 8.88
C ASP A 554 13.14 -17.65 10.33
N ASP A 555 14.37 -18.11 10.53
CA ASP A 555 15.00 -18.31 11.83
C ASP A 555 16.08 -17.25 12.04
N TYR A 556 15.89 -16.42 13.07
CA TYR A 556 16.82 -15.39 13.48
C TYR A 556 17.62 -15.87 14.69
N TYR A 557 18.35 -16.98 14.53
CA TYR A 557 18.96 -17.75 15.61
C TYR A 557 19.93 -16.97 16.53
N GLU A 558 20.48 -15.84 16.09
CA GLU A 558 21.34 -14.95 16.90
C GLU A 558 20.58 -13.79 17.55
N SER A 559 19.26 -13.69 17.36
CA SER A 559 18.44 -12.59 17.87
C SER A 559 17.90 -12.92 19.25
N LEU A 560 18.56 -12.41 20.29
CA LEU A 560 18.07 -12.50 21.66
C LEU A 560 16.76 -11.71 21.84
N PHE A 561 16.70 -10.51 21.28
CA PHE A 561 15.52 -9.65 21.23
C PHE A 561 15.23 -9.17 19.81
N GLY A 562 13.98 -8.76 19.57
CA GLY A 562 13.40 -8.54 18.25
C GLY A 562 12.64 -9.76 17.76
N LEU A 563 12.45 -9.86 16.44
CA LEU A 563 11.84 -11.03 15.81
C LEU A 563 12.84 -12.20 15.87
N GLN A 564 12.42 -13.32 16.47
CA GLN A 564 13.24 -14.52 16.60
C GLN A 564 12.90 -15.56 15.55
N LYS A 565 11.61 -15.66 15.18
CA LYS A 565 11.12 -16.66 14.24
C LYS A 565 9.89 -16.12 13.52
N SER A 566 9.76 -16.41 12.23
CA SER A 566 8.53 -16.24 11.45
C SER A 566 8.30 -17.47 10.58
N GLU A 567 7.09 -18.01 10.61
CA GLU A 567 6.70 -19.23 9.91
C GLU A 567 5.38 -18.98 9.16
N ASN A 568 5.33 -19.35 7.89
CA ASN A 568 4.12 -19.29 7.07
C ASN A 568 3.92 -20.65 6.39
N LYS A 569 2.74 -21.23 6.56
CA LYS A 569 2.28 -22.45 5.90
C LYS A 569 1.00 -22.17 5.14
N SER A 570 0.89 -22.67 3.92
CA SER A 570 -0.38 -22.71 3.20
C SER A 570 -0.61 -24.07 2.55
N TYR A 571 -1.86 -24.52 2.64
CA TYR A 571 -2.37 -25.73 2.01
C TYR A 571 -3.56 -25.32 1.16
N THR A 572 -3.55 -25.67 -0.12
CA THR A 572 -4.69 -25.39 -1.02
C THR A 572 -5.06 -26.64 -1.80
N VAL A 573 -6.36 -26.92 -1.85
CA VAL A 573 -6.93 -27.92 -2.75
C VAL A 573 -7.94 -27.19 -3.63
N ASP A 574 -7.82 -27.35 -4.94
CA ASP A 574 -8.79 -26.82 -5.90
C ASP A 574 -9.27 -27.91 -6.86
N ALA A 575 -10.47 -27.74 -7.38
CA ALA A 575 -11.02 -28.60 -8.40
C ALA A 575 -11.84 -27.77 -9.39
N THR A 576 -11.71 -28.09 -10.68
CA THR A 576 -12.55 -27.57 -11.75
C THR A 576 -13.21 -28.74 -12.47
N TYR A 577 -14.51 -28.60 -12.75
CA TYR A 577 -15.29 -29.65 -13.40
C TYR A 577 -16.25 -29.06 -14.43
N THR A 578 -16.12 -29.52 -15.68
CA THR A 578 -16.89 -29.02 -16.84
C THR A 578 -17.64 -30.18 -17.53
N PRO A 579 -18.65 -30.80 -16.89
CA PRO A 579 -19.28 -32.05 -17.37
C PRO A 579 -19.86 -31.96 -18.78
N ALA A 580 -20.27 -30.76 -19.19
CA ALA A 580 -20.81 -30.45 -20.50
C ALA A 580 -20.40 -29.02 -20.88
N GLU A 581 -20.45 -28.66 -22.16
CA GLU A 581 -20.11 -27.31 -22.65
C GLU A 581 -20.93 -26.19 -21.99
N PHE A 582 -22.10 -26.54 -21.45
CA PHE A 582 -23.01 -25.62 -20.81
C PHE A 582 -22.88 -25.59 -19.27
N ILE A 583 -21.95 -26.34 -18.67
CA ILE A 583 -21.73 -26.36 -17.21
C ILE A 583 -20.24 -26.20 -16.95
N SER A 584 -19.85 -25.16 -16.21
CA SER A 584 -18.51 -25.02 -15.64
C SER A 584 -18.62 -24.81 -14.14
N THR A 585 -17.85 -25.57 -13.36
CA THR A 585 -17.84 -25.48 -11.90
C THR A 585 -16.41 -25.43 -11.38
N TYR A 586 -16.23 -24.76 -10.25
CA TYR A 586 -14.98 -24.81 -9.50
C TYR A 586 -15.26 -24.86 -7.99
N ALA A 587 -14.32 -25.41 -7.24
CA ALA A 587 -14.28 -25.34 -5.80
C ALA A 587 -12.83 -25.24 -5.32
N TYR A 588 -12.60 -24.53 -4.23
CA TYR A 588 -11.29 -24.47 -3.59
C TYR A 588 -11.42 -24.37 -2.07
N CYS A 589 -10.40 -24.86 -1.37
CA CYS A 589 -10.24 -24.71 0.07
C CYS A 589 -8.77 -24.43 0.36
N THR A 590 -8.52 -23.40 1.16
CA THR A 590 -7.20 -22.94 1.57
C THR A 590 -7.14 -22.82 3.09
N ARG A 591 -6.09 -23.38 3.69
CA ARG A 591 -5.72 -23.21 5.09
C ARG A 591 -4.36 -22.54 5.15
N GLU A 592 -4.25 -21.44 5.86
CA GLU A 592 -2.99 -20.75 6.13
C GLU A 592 -2.71 -20.70 7.63
N GLU A 593 -1.46 -20.89 8.01
CA GLU A 593 -0.98 -20.71 9.39
C GLU A 593 0.21 -19.74 9.36
N LEU A 594 0.07 -18.62 10.06
CA LEU A 594 1.09 -17.60 10.22
C LEU A 594 1.50 -17.56 11.69
N LYS A 595 2.78 -17.81 11.96
CA LYS A 595 3.31 -17.85 13.34
C LYS A 595 4.53 -16.98 13.44
N SER A 596 4.58 -16.09 14.42
CA SER A 596 5.78 -15.31 14.69
C SER A 596 6.07 -15.24 16.18
N ARG A 597 7.35 -15.15 16.50
CA ARG A 597 7.83 -15.00 17.87
C ARG A 597 8.76 -13.83 17.94
N GLN A 598 8.48 -12.94 18.88
CA GLN A 598 9.37 -11.85 19.24
C GLN A 598 9.65 -11.83 20.73
N ALA A 599 10.82 -11.33 21.10
CA ALA A 599 11.19 -11.13 22.50
C ALA A 599 11.75 -9.73 22.70
N SER A 600 11.59 -9.20 23.90
CA SER A 600 12.24 -7.95 24.30
C SER A 600 12.43 -7.92 25.82
N ARG A 601 12.85 -6.78 26.33
CA ARG A 601 13.03 -6.50 27.75
C ARG A 601 12.37 -5.18 28.10
N ASP A 602 11.58 -5.18 29.16
CA ASP A 602 11.09 -3.95 29.77
C ASP A 602 12.26 -3.27 30.52
N TYR A 603 12.50 -1.99 30.25
CA TYR A 603 13.48 -1.23 31.00
C TYR A 603 13.02 0.21 31.09
N THR A 604 13.35 0.85 32.21
CA THR A 604 13.11 2.26 32.44
C THR A 604 14.41 2.94 32.80
N THR A 605 14.43 4.27 32.76
CA THR A 605 15.59 5.05 33.21
C THR A 605 15.67 5.15 34.74
N VAL A 606 14.61 4.75 35.46
CA VAL A 606 14.54 4.77 36.93
C VAL A 606 15.32 3.57 37.49
N GLY A 607 16.26 3.83 38.40
CA GLY A 607 17.13 2.79 38.97
C GLY A 607 18.38 2.48 38.16
N GLY A 608 18.68 3.29 37.13
CA GLY A 608 19.87 3.17 36.29
C GLY A 608 19.60 2.39 35.01
N GLU A 609 19.61 3.10 33.88
CA GLU A 609 19.28 2.56 32.56
C GLU A 609 20.07 1.30 32.20
N TYR A 610 21.39 1.31 32.39
CA TYR A 610 22.22 0.13 32.12
C TYR A 610 21.86 -1.07 33.01
N ALA A 611 21.59 -0.86 34.30
CA ALA A 611 21.26 -1.95 35.21
C ALA A 611 19.90 -2.60 34.85
N GLN A 612 18.94 -1.78 34.39
CA GLN A 612 17.65 -2.27 33.90
C GLN A 612 17.78 -2.94 32.53
N SER A 613 18.62 -2.41 31.63
CA SER A 613 18.80 -2.96 30.28
C SER A 613 19.45 -4.34 30.27
N ILE A 614 20.09 -4.77 31.36
CA ILE A 614 20.65 -6.13 31.53
C ILE A 614 19.84 -7.03 32.49
N ASN A 615 18.74 -6.53 33.06
CA ASN A 615 17.94 -7.29 34.03
C ASN A 615 17.07 -8.34 33.34
N ILE A 616 17.46 -9.61 33.46
CA ILE A 616 16.74 -10.74 32.86
C ILE A 616 15.32 -10.93 33.39
N ASN A 617 15.02 -10.47 34.60
CA ASN A 617 13.68 -10.58 35.17
C ASN A 617 12.67 -9.71 34.41
N ASN A 618 13.13 -8.72 33.65
CA ASN A 618 12.27 -7.85 32.86
C ASN A 618 12.07 -8.35 31.42
N ASN A 619 12.60 -9.52 31.07
CA ASN A 619 12.39 -10.09 29.74
C ASN A 619 10.91 -10.42 29.53
N TRP A 620 10.44 -10.22 28.31
CA TRP A 620 9.14 -10.71 27.85
C TRP A 620 9.24 -11.29 26.44
N ARG A 621 8.26 -12.12 26.08
CA ARG A 621 8.09 -12.71 24.75
C ARG A 621 6.65 -12.57 24.31
N ALA A 622 6.42 -12.36 23.02
CA ALA A 622 5.10 -12.46 22.39
C ALA A 622 5.16 -13.51 21.28
N ASP A 623 4.24 -14.46 21.33
CA ASP A 623 3.96 -15.42 20.28
C ASP A 623 2.65 -14.99 19.60
N HIS A 624 2.71 -14.70 18.30
CA HIS A 624 1.54 -14.39 17.48
C HIS A 624 1.23 -15.60 16.61
N ASP A 625 0.03 -16.14 16.73
CA ASP A 625 -0.47 -17.25 15.91
C ASP A 625 -1.73 -16.78 15.19
N GLU A 626 -1.75 -16.85 13.86
CA GLU A 626 -2.92 -16.54 13.03
C GLU A 626 -3.23 -17.70 12.09
N ASP A 627 -4.49 -18.07 12.04
CA ASP A 627 -5.03 -19.16 11.26
C ASP A 627 -6.12 -18.64 10.32
N ILE A 628 -5.97 -18.86 9.02
CA ILE A 628 -6.91 -18.39 8.00
C ILE A 628 -7.48 -19.59 7.25
N ASN A 629 -8.80 -19.70 7.20
CA ASN A 629 -9.51 -20.67 6.38
C ASN A 629 -10.31 -19.95 5.30
N THR A 630 -10.13 -20.35 4.04
CA THR A 630 -10.94 -19.83 2.94
C THR A 630 -11.51 -20.97 2.12
N ILE A 631 -12.82 -20.95 1.86
CA ILE A 631 -13.50 -21.89 0.97
C ILE A 631 -14.26 -21.10 -0.09
N GLY A 632 -14.26 -21.60 -1.32
CA GLY A 632 -15.08 -21.04 -2.39
C GLY A 632 -15.62 -22.11 -3.31
N VAL A 633 -16.83 -21.90 -3.83
CA VAL A 633 -17.49 -22.76 -4.80
C VAL A 633 -18.20 -21.88 -5.82
N GLY A 634 -18.07 -22.19 -7.10
CA GLY A 634 -18.74 -21.46 -8.17
C GLY A 634 -19.26 -22.37 -9.27
N VAL A 635 -20.33 -21.93 -9.91
CA VAL A 635 -20.99 -22.60 -11.04
C VAL A 635 -21.42 -21.57 -12.08
N ASN A 636 -21.20 -21.90 -13.35
CA ASN A 636 -21.69 -21.20 -14.51
C ASN A 636 -22.47 -22.19 -15.39
N LEU A 637 -23.72 -21.85 -15.69
CA LEU A 637 -24.65 -22.65 -16.47
C LEU A 637 -25.09 -21.88 -17.72
N GLY A 638 -24.84 -22.45 -18.89
CA GLY A 638 -25.43 -22.05 -20.15
C GLY A 638 -26.71 -22.83 -20.42
N PHE A 639 -27.74 -22.18 -20.92
CA PHE A 639 -28.96 -22.84 -21.40
C PHE A 639 -29.34 -22.26 -22.75
N MET A 640 -30.08 -23.05 -23.54
CA MET A 640 -30.57 -22.62 -24.86
C MET A 640 -29.43 -22.10 -25.74
N GLU A 641 -28.34 -22.87 -25.90
CA GLU A 641 -27.15 -22.45 -26.68
C GLU A 641 -26.56 -21.12 -26.18
N ASN A 642 -26.45 -20.96 -24.86
CA ASN A 642 -25.99 -19.72 -24.19
C ASN A 642 -26.87 -18.49 -24.49
N LYS A 643 -28.16 -18.70 -24.76
CA LYS A 643 -29.17 -17.64 -24.75
C LYS A 643 -29.52 -17.23 -23.32
N LEU A 644 -29.49 -18.15 -22.37
CA LEU A 644 -29.57 -17.87 -20.93
C LEU A 644 -28.27 -18.33 -20.28
N THR A 645 -27.60 -17.46 -19.54
CA THR A 645 -26.43 -17.83 -18.73
C THR A 645 -26.73 -17.50 -17.27
N ILE A 646 -26.52 -18.45 -16.37
CA ILE A 646 -26.70 -18.28 -14.92
C ILE A 646 -25.35 -18.57 -14.25
N GLY A 647 -24.84 -17.61 -13.49
CA GLY A 647 -23.65 -17.78 -12.65
C GLY A 647 -24.02 -17.69 -11.18
N ALA A 648 -23.40 -18.51 -10.34
CA ALA A 648 -23.47 -18.35 -8.89
C ALA A 648 -22.12 -18.72 -8.27
N ASP A 649 -21.63 -17.90 -7.35
CA ASP A 649 -20.45 -18.17 -6.55
C ASP A 649 -20.70 -17.87 -5.07
N TYR A 650 -20.01 -18.64 -4.25
CA TYR A 650 -19.98 -18.53 -2.81
C TYR A 650 -18.53 -18.51 -2.36
N ALA A 651 -18.17 -17.58 -1.48
CA ALA A 651 -16.90 -17.62 -0.78
C ALA A 651 -17.09 -17.30 0.71
N TYR A 652 -16.34 -18.00 1.56
CA TYR A 652 -16.26 -17.76 2.99
C TYR A 652 -14.79 -17.75 3.41
N SER A 653 -14.40 -16.72 4.15
CA SER A 653 -13.08 -16.60 4.76
C SER A 653 -13.22 -16.29 6.24
N GLU A 654 -12.42 -16.96 7.06
CA GLU A 654 -12.33 -16.75 8.50
C GLU A 654 -10.87 -16.69 8.92
N SER A 655 -10.45 -15.57 9.50
CA SER A 655 -9.17 -15.41 10.20
C SER A 655 -9.40 -15.43 11.71
N THR A 656 -8.56 -16.15 12.43
CA THR A 656 -8.49 -16.14 13.89
C THR A 656 -7.05 -15.92 14.33
N GLY A 657 -6.81 -14.85 15.08
CA GLY A 657 -5.50 -14.45 15.58
C GLY A 657 -5.44 -14.52 17.11
N THR A 658 -4.33 -15.04 17.64
CA THR A 658 -4.05 -15.07 19.09
C THR A 658 -2.68 -14.47 19.38
N ILE A 659 -2.58 -13.74 20.50
CA ILE A 659 -1.33 -13.16 20.97
C ILE A 659 -1.08 -13.66 22.39
N LYS A 660 0.02 -14.40 22.57
CA LYS A 660 0.40 -14.99 23.85
C LYS A 660 1.66 -14.31 24.37
N PHE A 661 1.56 -13.65 25.51
CA PHE A 661 2.68 -13.02 26.18
C PHE A 661 3.25 -13.95 27.24
N LEU A 662 4.58 -14.00 27.34
CA LEU A 662 5.30 -14.54 28.48
C LEU A 662 6.06 -13.39 29.12
N ALA A 663 5.72 -13.02 30.35
CA ALA A 663 6.32 -11.89 31.04
C ALA A 663 7.17 -12.35 32.24
N GLY A 664 8.38 -11.80 32.37
CA GLY A 664 9.28 -12.05 33.50
C GLY A 664 8.81 -11.40 34.80
N SER A 665 9.40 -11.81 35.93
CA SER A 665 9.00 -11.38 37.28
C SER A 665 9.24 -9.90 37.60
N GLY A 666 10.08 -9.22 36.82
CA GLY A 666 10.36 -7.79 36.94
C GLY A 666 9.59 -6.92 35.94
N THR A 667 8.77 -7.51 35.07
CA THR A 667 7.95 -6.75 34.12
C THR A 667 6.75 -6.09 34.82
N ASN A 668 6.38 -4.88 34.38
CA ASN A 668 5.20 -4.18 34.90
C ASN A 668 3.89 -4.64 34.22
N VAL A 669 3.64 -5.95 34.21
CA VAL A 669 2.41 -6.51 33.64
C VAL A 669 1.36 -6.72 34.73
N ALA A 670 0.14 -6.24 34.48
CA ALA A 670 -0.99 -6.47 35.38
C ALA A 670 -1.21 -7.99 35.60
N GLY A 671 -1.20 -8.43 36.86
CA GLY A 671 -1.31 -9.83 37.24
C GLY A 671 0.01 -10.59 37.41
N GLY A 672 1.18 -9.95 37.24
CA GLY A 672 2.50 -10.52 37.55
C GLY A 672 3.06 -11.47 36.47
N ALA A 673 4.15 -12.17 36.80
CA ALA A 673 4.88 -13.05 35.89
C ALA A 673 4.04 -14.19 35.28
N GLY A 674 4.44 -14.66 34.09
CA GLY A 674 3.91 -15.87 33.47
C GLY A 674 3.24 -15.64 32.11
N TYR A 675 2.56 -16.69 31.63
CA TYR A 675 1.84 -16.67 30.35
C TYR A 675 0.52 -15.91 30.46
N ARG A 676 0.22 -15.09 29.45
CA ARG A 676 -1.01 -14.30 29.33
C ARG A 676 -1.48 -14.34 27.88
N ASP A 677 -2.65 -14.91 27.66
CA ASP A 677 -3.27 -14.92 26.35
C ASP A 677 -4.18 -13.71 26.25
N MET A 678 -4.02 -12.91 25.20
CA MET A 678 -4.98 -11.87 24.85
C MET A 678 -6.25 -12.53 24.30
N PRO A 679 -7.42 -11.85 24.36
CA PRO A 679 -8.60 -12.32 23.64
C PRO A 679 -8.30 -12.58 22.17
N GLU A 680 -9.05 -13.50 21.57
CA GLU A 680 -8.89 -13.81 20.15
C GLU A 680 -9.33 -12.62 19.29
N LEU A 681 -8.60 -12.38 18.20
CA LEU A 681 -9.01 -11.51 17.11
C LEU A 681 -9.70 -12.37 16.07
N GLN A 682 -10.86 -11.97 15.57
CA GLN A 682 -11.60 -12.75 14.59
C GLN A 682 -12.12 -11.86 13.46
N THR A 683 -12.03 -12.34 12.22
CA THR A 683 -12.66 -11.68 11.07
C THR A 683 -13.28 -12.73 10.18
N LYS A 684 -14.56 -12.53 9.80
CA LYS A 684 -15.33 -13.39 8.91
C LYS A 684 -15.86 -12.59 7.76
N LEU A 685 -15.71 -13.12 6.54
CA LEU A 685 -16.32 -12.56 5.33
C LEU A 685 -17.01 -13.69 4.57
N GLN A 686 -18.30 -13.51 4.34
CA GLN A 686 -19.13 -14.41 3.55
C GLN A 686 -19.70 -13.64 2.36
N THR A 687 -19.56 -14.18 1.16
CA THR A 687 -20.11 -13.60 -0.06
C THR A 687 -20.89 -14.66 -0.84
N VAL A 688 -22.04 -14.26 -1.39
CA VAL A 688 -22.80 -15.01 -2.37
C VAL A 688 -23.08 -14.06 -3.52
N ASN A 689 -22.60 -14.37 -4.71
CA ASN A 689 -22.95 -13.62 -5.91
C ASN A 689 -23.74 -14.54 -6.84
N THR A 690 -24.81 -14.02 -7.45
CA THR A 690 -25.63 -14.75 -8.41
C THR A 690 -26.00 -13.80 -9.54
N SER A 691 -25.93 -14.29 -10.77
CA SER A 691 -26.33 -13.53 -11.95
C SER A 691 -27.07 -14.41 -12.93
N ALA A 692 -28.03 -13.83 -13.65
CA ALA A 692 -28.72 -14.45 -14.77
C ALA A 692 -28.78 -13.46 -15.91
N LYS A 693 -28.36 -13.85 -17.11
CA LYS A 693 -28.37 -13.01 -18.31
C LYS A 693 -29.09 -13.73 -19.44
N TYR A 694 -30.15 -13.13 -19.97
CA TYR A 694 -30.97 -13.65 -21.06
C TYR A 694 -30.82 -12.78 -22.31
N LYS A 695 -30.32 -13.36 -23.40
CA LYS A 695 -30.28 -12.76 -24.74
C LYS A 695 -31.69 -12.71 -25.32
N PHE A 696 -32.39 -11.60 -25.13
CA PHE A 696 -33.77 -11.38 -25.58
C PHE A 696 -33.86 -11.31 -27.11
N THR A 697 -32.96 -10.56 -27.73
CA THR A 697 -32.72 -10.54 -29.19
C THR A 697 -31.25 -10.81 -29.48
N LYS A 698 -30.83 -10.78 -30.75
CA LYS A 698 -29.41 -10.83 -31.09
C LYS A 698 -28.63 -9.71 -30.41
N ASN A 699 -29.19 -8.49 -30.38
CA ASN A 699 -28.52 -7.29 -29.90
C ASN A 699 -28.87 -6.93 -28.45
N VAL A 700 -29.95 -7.46 -27.87
CA VAL A 700 -30.40 -7.07 -26.53
C VAL A 700 -30.32 -8.26 -25.58
N ALA A 701 -29.62 -8.09 -24.46
CA ALA A 701 -29.67 -8.98 -23.31
C ALA A 701 -30.22 -8.25 -22.08
N VAL A 702 -31.03 -8.94 -21.30
CA VAL A 702 -31.51 -8.47 -20.00
C VAL A 702 -30.90 -9.35 -18.93
N GLY A 703 -30.45 -8.77 -17.83
CA GLY A 703 -29.88 -9.52 -16.73
C GLY A 703 -30.41 -9.11 -15.38
N LEU A 704 -30.31 -10.06 -14.45
CA LEU A 704 -30.58 -9.91 -13.04
C LEU A 704 -29.33 -10.31 -12.27
N GLY A 705 -29.00 -9.58 -11.22
CA GLY A 705 -27.93 -9.86 -10.29
C GLY A 705 -28.44 -9.87 -8.87
N TYR A 706 -27.83 -10.66 -8.01
CA TYR A 706 -28.04 -10.64 -6.58
C TYR A 706 -26.69 -10.88 -5.90
N GLN A 707 -26.35 -10.02 -4.95
CA GLN A 707 -25.19 -10.17 -4.08
C GLN A 707 -25.67 -10.16 -2.63
N TYR A 708 -25.11 -11.07 -1.85
CA TYR A 708 -25.18 -11.06 -0.39
C TYR A 708 -23.76 -11.02 0.15
N GLU A 709 -23.50 -10.13 1.10
CA GLU A 709 -22.22 -10.03 1.78
C GLU A 709 -22.43 -9.86 3.29
N ASN A 710 -21.74 -10.66 4.09
CA ASN A 710 -21.79 -10.57 5.55
C ASN A 710 -20.35 -10.50 6.06
N TYR A 711 -20.05 -9.42 6.77
CA TYR A 711 -18.75 -9.16 7.35
C TYR A 711 -18.91 -9.02 8.86
N LYS A 712 -18.06 -9.73 9.60
CA LYS A 712 -17.98 -9.64 11.06
C LYS A 712 -16.54 -9.51 11.51
N SER A 713 -16.30 -8.66 12.49
CA SER A 713 -14.98 -8.48 13.09
C SER A 713 -15.08 -8.35 14.61
N ASP A 714 -14.32 -9.18 15.32
CA ASP A 714 -14.11 -9.07 16.76
C ASP A 714 -12.65 -8.62 16.98
N ASP A 715 -12.47 -7.40 17.47
CA ASP A 715 -11.17 -6.79 17.79
C ASP A 715 -11.19 -6.20 19.20
N TRP A 716 -10.63 -6.94 20.17
CA TRP A 716 -10.58 -6.51 21.56
C TRP A 716 -9.86 -5.18 21.80
N ALA A 717 -9.04 -4.70 20.86
CA ALA A 717 -8.34 -3.42 20.97
C ALA A 717 -9.23 -2.22 20.62
N THR A 718 -10.28 -2.43 19.81
CA THR A 718 -11.16 -1.35 19.32
C THR A 718 -12.63 -1.54 19.72
N ASP A 719 -13.06 -2.76 20.01
CA ASP A 719 -14.42 -3.05 20.43
C ASP A 719 -14.76 -2.47 21.81
N GLY A 720 -15.93 -1.85 21.91
CA GLY A 720 -16.37 -1.12 23.10
C GLY A 720 -15.66 0.22 23.32
N VAL A 721 -14.76 0.63 22.43
CA VAL A 721 -14.12 1.96 22.47
C VAL A 721 -15.01 2.99 21.79
N ASP A 722 -15.82 3.70 22.59
CA ASP A 722 -16.60 4.86 22.11
C ASP A 722 -15.65 5.98 21.64
N PRO A 723 -15.78 6.51 20.42
CA PRO A 723 -14.90 7.58 19.91
C PRO A 723 -15.07 8.89 20.66
N ALA A 724 -14.00 9.69 20.74
CA ALA A 724 -13.95 10.95 21.47
C ALA A 724 -14.63 10.84 22.85
N SER A 725 -14.22 9.83 23.63
CA SER A 725 -14.81 9.50 24.92
C SER A 725 -13.74 9.33 26.00
N ALA A 726 -14.19 9.03 27.21
CA ALA A 726 -13.33 8.77 28.36
C ALA A 726 -12.76 7.33 28.42
N THR A 727 -13.08 6.45 27.45
CA THR A 727 -12.69 5.03 27.49
C THR A 727 -11.17 4.86 27.52
N ALA A 728 -10.43 5.65 26.75
CA ALA A 728 -8.97 5.69 26.83
C ALA A 728 -8.51 6.89 27.68
N VAL A 729 -7.85 6.62 28.80
CA VAL A 729 -7.54 7.63 29.83
C VAL A 729 -6.72 8.82 29.29
N ASN A 730 -5.69 8.52 28.50
CA ASN A 730 -4.70 9.49 28.01
C ASN A 730 -4.79 9.72 26.49
N VAL A 731 -5.82 9.18 25.83
CA VAL A 731 -5.97 9.26 24.37
C VAL A 731 -7.39 9.69 24.04
N LEU A 732 -7.55 10.73 23.22
CA LEU A 732 -8.81 10.99 22.54
C LEU A 732 -8.77 10.30 21.18
N THR A 733 -9.52 9.20 21.07
CA THR A 733 -9.70 8.46 19.81
C THR A 733 -10.66 9.19 18.88
N LEU A 734 -10.53 8.93 17.57
CA LEU A 734 -11.39 9.52 16.53
C LEU A 734 -12.40 8.52 15.96
N SER A 735 -12.05 7.25 15.87
CA SER A 735 -12.86 6.20 15.23
C SER A 735 -13.10 5.04 16.19
N GLY A 736 -14.22 4.34 16.01
CA GLY A 736 -14.54 3.10 16.72
C GLY A 736 -14.06 1.87 15.95
N SER A 737 -14.54 0.70 16.34
CA SER A 737 -14.29 -0.54 15.60
C SER A 737 -14.96 -0.53 14.22
N VAL A 738 -14.51 -1.40 13.32
CA VAL A 738 -15.13 -1.60 12.00
C VAL A 738 -16.51 -2.25 12.24
N PRO A 739 -17.62 -1.63 11.84
CA PRO A 739 -18.94 -2.20 12.08
C PRO A 739 -19.16 -3.48 11.27
N ASP A 740 -19.68 -4.50 11.94
CA ASP A 740 -20.34 -5.64 11.32
C ASP A 740 -21.44 -5.16 10.38
N TYR A 741 -21.67 -5.90 9.29
CA TYR A 741 -22.80 -5.65 8.40
C TYR A 741 -23.25 -6.90 7.66
N GLU A 742 -24.50 -6.85 7.25
CA GLU A 742 -25.15 -7.71 6.27
C GLU A 742 -25.69 -6.83 5.13
N ALA A 743 -25.23 -7.10 3.91
CA ALA A 743 -25.59 -6.37 2.70
C ALA A 743 -26.31 -7.29 1.72
N HIS A 744 -27.44 -6.83 1.19
CA HIS A 744 -28.19 -7.44 0.10
C HIS A 744 -28.30 -6.47 -1.06
N THR A 745 -27.81 -6.86 -2.23
CA THR A 745 -27.84 -6.03 -3.43
C THR A 745 -28.52 -6.76 -4.57
N GLY A 746 -29.72 -6.32 -4.94
CA GLY A 746 -30.44 -6.81 -6.11
C GLY A 746 -30.24 -5.87 -7.30
N MET A 747 -29.84 -6.40 -8.45
CA MET A 747 -29.54 -5.62 -9.65
C MET A 747 -30.39 -6.07 -10.84
N ILE A 748 -30.84 -5.12 -11.65
CA ILE A 748 -31.38 -5.36 -13.00
C ILE A 748 -30.59 -4.53 -14.00
N PHE A 749 -30.25 -5.14 -15.14
CA PHE A 749 -29.50 -4.45 -16.18
C PHE A 749 -29.93 -4.88 -17.58
N VAL A 750 -29.71 -4.00 -18.55
CA VAL A 750 -29.92 -4.25 -19.97
C VAL A 750 -28.63 -3.95 -20.69
N THR A 751 -28.17 -4.92 -21.49
CA THR A 751 -27.02 -4.78 -22.37
C THR A 751 -27.50 -4.73 -23.82
N TYR A 752 -27.14 -3.68 -24.54
CA TYR A 752 -27.25 -3.61 -25.99
C TYR A 752 -25.88 -3.90 -26.62
N ASN A 753 -25.82 -4.79 -27.59
CA ASN A 753 -24.62 -5.18 -28.32
C ASN A 753 -24.72 -4.70 -29.77
N PHE A 754 -23.67 -4.03 -30.24
CA PHE A 754 -23.49 -3.54 -31.60
C PHE A 754 -22.67 -4.55 -32.42
N GLY A 755 -22.86 -4.57 -33.74
CA GLY A 755 -21.97 -5.32 -34.66
C GLY A 755 -22.08 -6.86 -34.66
N ILE A 756 -23.19 -7.44 -34.18
CA ILE A 756 -23.43 -8.91 -34.21
C ILE A 756 -23.84 -9.42 -35.59
#